data_AF-A0A1Y2TKM8-F1
#
_entry.id   AF-A0A1Y2TKM8-F1
#
_cell.length_a   1.000
_cell.length_b   1.000
_cell.length_c   1.000
_cell.angle_alpha   90.00
_cell.angle_beta   90.00
_cell.angle_gamma   90.00
#
_symmetry.space_group_name_H-M   'P 1'
#
loop_
_entity.id
_entity.type
_entity.pdbx_description
1 polymer ?
#
loop_
_entity_poly.entity_id
_entity_poly.type
_entity_poly.pdbx_seq_one_letter_code
_entity_poly.pdbx_strand_id
1 'polypeptide(L)'
;MWQFGATLATRSGCPVCYPKLRPQTQLLVCSGCKVVHYCGAEHQKEHRPKHKAACKSIIESRAKLEKEEATLRAHPGDIFLPANVFENGVGRFWGLIETRDYMNARFAAADDLLQINTIKAVEKALAHFQDMLRLCRSDNLGVRDIVPGLLLRLGREQECYDFLKWWAVVNDEHHYKGRYDFGDVSLPYLDIRGADAFEAVDAFASHLSLSQLVILTLLKLRLYLDMKSYDPSWPPPSTEFMRPIGEIVQKKVRTISVLDVLEIPESLKDQYQALFIMVHGTNPHFWDALVDAFEGFCSKAWEESYDAFITIESKIGKLPEVLEPVASDGVNTGKVVATSERRRGSGRAFPSKFYAPTADTRPDDLFPPSPIGQDRVYHFVHRNNQKKALAYADGACSYNGQQNPQAAWATVLRPSIGENIRPFIQSARLELKGPFGDESVATSNRAELRAAIAVLRHNDWRADGFTSVVIATDSSYVVDGATGWVRSWVRNGWKTRTGDSVKNQDLWELFLGEVEKCRETGLEVELWKIPREMNEVADAVAKETIYMGPVPTDFENIPLGSSAASARTPVEPRVLCLCLEYESMFNDIYASLISRITAKAKMDRATTQQAALDMLTQNPPPSVIFVTDAGVANLMGVWERVIDCLRGGSTVVLAASFSSFVSEGQFNRCFNKIGLPWKRGGYYRTNVSLRPGVVDDRLKEQLLPSYSQKAVYVQRVSRSDVWYAGKQDEVAVAFTKVGNGMLGYVGDVNGENGSEAVVLAMLGLLN
;
A
#
# COMPACT_ATOMS: atom_id res chain seq x y z
N MET A 1 22.59 1.63 -3.46
CA MET A 1 23.19 1.46 -2.12
C MET A 1 23.44 -0.03 -1.80
N TRP A 2 23.83 -0.85 -2.78
CA TRP A 2 24.18 -2.27 -2.57
C TRP A 2 25.50 -2.57 -3.27
N GLN A 3 26.59 -2.76 -2.52
CA GLN A 3 27.84 -3.35 -3.03
C GLN A 3 27.69 -4.88 -3.13
N PHE A 4 26.78 -5.37 -3.97
CA PHE A 4 26.55 -6.82 -4.13
C PHE A 4 27.14 -7.43 -5.40
N GLY A 5 27.71 -6.60 -6.28
CA GLY A 5 28.59 -7.02 -7.36
C GLY A 5 29.99 -7.26 -6.80
N ALA A 6 30.36 -8.52 -6.68
CA ALA A 6 31.68 -8.96 -6.23
C ALA A 6 32.17 -8.35 -4.89
N THR A 7 31.44 -8.59 -3.80
CA THR A 7 31.99 -9.17 -2.55
C THR A 7 30.92 -9.36 -1.46
N LEU A 8 30.48 -10.61 -1.26
CA LEU A 8 30.30 -11.14 0.11
C LEU A 8 31.54 -10.74 0.91
N ALA A 9 31.44 -10.38 2.20
CA ALA A 9 32.49 -9.62 2.90
C ALA A 9 33.83 -10.37 3.07
N THR A 10 34.62 -10.52 2.01
CA THR A 10 35.85 -11.32 1.94
C THR A 10 37.12 -10.52 2.20
N ARG A 11 37.03 -9.18 2.28
CA ARG A 11 38.17 -8.29 2.55
C ARG A 11 38.56 -8.31 4.03
N SER A 12 39.11 -9.45 4.43
CA SER A 12 39.94 -9.58 5.62
C SER A 12 41.36 -9.09 5.31
N GLY A 13 41.92 -8.25 6.17
CA GLY A 13 43.27 -7.72 6.03
C GLY A 13 43.37 -6.28 5.49
N CYS A 14 44.53 -5.94 4.91
CA CYS A 14 44.86 -4.57 4.53
C CYS A 14 44.24 -4.18 3.17
N PRO A 15 43.54 -3.04 3.06
CA PRO A 15 42.87 -2.62 1.82
C PRO A 15 43.82 -2.19 0.69
N VAL A 16 45.13 -2.10 0.97
CA VAL A 16 46.19 -1.79 -0.01
C VAL A 16 46.90 -3.06 -0.50
N CYS A 17 47.31 -3.96 0.41
CA CYS A 17 48.07 -5.16 0.07
C CYS A 17 47.24 -6.37 -0.40
N TYR A 18 45.92 -6.23 -0.49
CA TYR A 18 45.04 -7.37 -0.78
C TYR A 18 45.46 -8.05 -2.11
N PRO A 19 45.68 -9.38 -2.14
CA PRO A 19 45.24 -10.39 -1.17
C PRO A 19 46.35 -10.95 -0.24
N LYS A 20 47.51 -10.30 -0.06
CA LYS A 20 48.62 -10.89 0.72
C LYS A 20 48.27 -11.03 2.22
N LEU A 21 47.88 -12.25 2.59
CA LEU A 21 47.46 -12.68 3.93
C LEU A 21 48.60 -12.61 4.95
N ARG A 22 48.69 -11.49 5.69
CA ARG A 22 49.21 -11.54 7.07
C ARG A 22 48.05 -11.88 8.02
N PRO A 23 48.26 -12.69 9.06
CA PRO A 23 47.26 -12.89 10.11
C PRO A 23 46.78 -11.55 10.69
N GLN A 24 45.48 -11.40 10.96
CA GLN A 24 44.90 -10.13 11.42
C GLN A 24 45.55 -9.63 12.73
N THR A 25 46.03 -10.55 13.57
CA THR A 25 46.76 -10.30 14.82
C THR A 25 48.09 -9.55 14.62
N GLN A 26 48.61 -9.47 13.39
CA GLN A 26 49.85 -8.78 13.04
C GLN A 26 49.60 -7.45 12.27
N LEU A 27 48.36 -6.97 12.23
CA LEU A 27 47.97 -5.76 11.49
C LEU A 27 47.63 -4.61 12.45
N LEU A 28 48.05 -3.40 12.10
CA LEU A 28 47.66 -2.18 12.80
C LEU A 28 46.18 -1.88 12.56
N VAL A 29 45.41 -1.70 13.64
CA VAL A 29 44.00 -1.30 13.57
C VAL A 29 43.91 0.22 13.48
N CYS A 30 43.01 0.75 12.64
CA CYS A 30 42.70 2.17 12.62
C CYS A 30 42.19 2.65 14.00
N SER A 31 42.92 3.54 14.66
CA SER A 31 42.57 4.07 15.98
C SER A 31 41.19 4.75 16.05
N GLY A 32 40.77 5.37 14.94
CA GLY A 32 39.47 6.04 14.81
C GLY A 32 38.28 5.07 14.75
N CYS A 33 38.09 4.41 13.59
CA CYS A 33 36.94 3.54 13.36
C CYS A 33 37.05 2.17 14.06
N LYS A 34 38.26 1.71 14.40
CA LYS A 34 38.55 0.41 15.02
C LYS A 34 38.02 -0.81 14.23
N VAL A 35 37.88 -0.71 12.89
CA VAL A 35 37.36 -1.79 12.01
C VAL A 35 38.12 -2.00 10.69
N VAL A 36 39.14 -1.18 10.40
CA VAL A 36 40.05 -1.38 9.26
C VAL A 36 41.44 -1.73 9.78
N HIS A 37 42.08 -2.71 9.14
CA HIS A 37 43.40 -3.22 9.46
C HIS A 37 44.43 -2.79 8.39
N TYR A 38 45.68 -2.59 8.76
CA TYR A 38 46.76 -2.16 7.87
C TYR A 38 48.08 -2.91 8.16
N CYS A 39 48.87 -3.21 7.13
CA CYS A 39 50.20 -3.83 7.32
C CYS A 39 51.24 -2.89 7.94
N GLY A 40 50.97 -1.58 7.98
CA GLY A 40 51.87 -0.53 8.44
C GLY A 40 51.28 0.87 8.22
N ALA A 41 51.96 1.90 8.74
CA ALA A 41 51.51 3.28 8.66
C ALA A 41 51.39 3.82 7.23
N GLU A 42 52.24 3.37 6.30
CA GLU A 42 52.21 3.84 4.90
C GLU A 42 50.91 3.45 4.19
N HIS A 43 50.46 2.20 4.31
CA HIS A 43 49.17 1.78 3.73
C HIS A 43 47.97 2.45 4.42
N GLN A 44 48.11 2.88 5.68
CA GLN A 44 47.10 3.70 6.33
C GLN A 44 47.05 5.12 5.75
N LYS A 45 48.20 5.74 5.44
CA LYS A 45 48.28 7.02 4.73
C LYS A 45 47.70 6.92 3.32
N GLU A 46 48.07 5.87 2.58
CA GLU A 46 47.61 5.64 1.21
C GLU A 46 46.09 5.42 1.12
N HIS A 47 45.52 4.62 2.02
CA HIS A 47 44.07 4.41 2.07
C HIS A 47 43.29 5.60 2.65
N ARG A 48 43.97 6.52 3.37
CA ARG A 48 43.35 7.63 4.10
C ARG A 48 42.35 8.45 3.27
N PRO A 49 42.58 8.83 2.00
CA PRO A 49 41.64 9.64 1.23
C PRO A 49 40.28 8.94 1.04
N LYS A 50 40.28 7.64 0.70
CA LYS A 50 39.06 6.84 0.52
C LYS A 50 38.37 6.52 1.85
N HIS A 51 39.14 6.39 2.92
CA HIS A 51 38.64 6.00 4.24
C HIS A 51 38.16 7.17 5.12
N LYS A 52 38.65 8.40 4.89
CA LYS A 52 38.56 9.52 5.86
C LYS A 52 37.13 9.90 6.24
N ALA A 53 36.19 9.91 5.29
CA ALA A 53 34.80 10.30 5.53
C ALA A 53 34.10 9.30 6.46
N ALA A 54 33.98 8.03 6.06
CA ALA A 54 33.39 6.96 6.88
C ALA A 54 34.08 6.83 8.25
N CYS A 55 35.42 6.95 8.30
CA CYS A 55 36.16 6.93 9.55
C CYS A 55 35.78 8.07 10.50
N LYS A 56 35.45 9.27 9.98
CA LYS A 56 34.99 10.41 10.79
C LYS A 56 33.57 10.17 11.31
N SER A 57 32.66 9.74 10.43
CA SER A 57 31.27 9.41 10.76
C SER A 57 31.19 8.45 11.95
N ILE A 58 31.89 7.31 11.88
CA ILE A 58 31.97 6.30 12.95
C ILE A 58 32.52 6.85 14.27
N ILE A 59 33.40 7.86 14.25
CA ILE A 59 33.90 8.49 15.49
C ILE A 59 32.80 9.37 16.11
N GLU A 60 32.09 10.14 15.28
CA GLU A 60 31.07 11.09 15.70
C GLU A 60 29.79 10.39 16.20
N SER A 61 29.29 9.37 15.49
CA SER A 61 28.14 8.58 15.92
C SER A 61 28.45 7.71 17.15
N ARG A 62 29.65 7.13 17.24
CA ARG A 62 30.08 6.43 18.46
C ARG A 62 30.16 7.37 19.66
N ALA A 63 30.74 8.56 19.52
CA ALA A 63 30.79 9.54 20.61
C ALA A 63 29.40 10.02 21.03
N LYS A 64 28.46 10.17 20.08
CA LYS A 64 27.05 10.44 20.39
C LYS A 64 26.42 9.28 21.17
N LEU A 65 26.59 8.04 20.72
CA LEU A 65 26.09 6.86 21.41
C LEU A 65 26.64 6.74 22.83
N GLU A 66 27.95 6.90 23.02
CA GLU A 66 28.62 6.89 24.33
C GLU A 66 28.05 7.98 25.26
N LYS A 67 27.73 9.17 24.73
CA LYS A 67 27.08 10.25 25.48
C LYS A 67 25.65 9.88 25.91
N GLU A 68 24.80 9.45 24.98
CA GLU A 68 23.41 9.11 25.31
C GLU A 68 23.35 7.89 26.26
N GLU A 69 24.29 6.94 26.15
CA GLU A 69 24.40 5.84 27.12
C GLU A 69 24.75 6.34 28.52
N ALA A 70 25.74 7.23 28.63
CA ALA A 70 26.16 7.81 29.90
C ALA A 70 25.02 8.61 30.56
N THR A 71 24.25 9.36 29.77
CA THR A 71 23.06 10.07 30.25
C THR A 71 22.02 9.11 30.84
N LEU A 72 21.66 8.03 30.11
CA LEU A 72 20.69 7.05 30.62
C LEU A 72 21.20 6.23 31.82
N ARG A 73 22.50 5.89 31.87
CA ARG A 73 23.11 5.18 33.00
C ARG A 73 23.25 6.06 34.26
N ALA A 74 23.36 7.37 34.10
CA ALA A 74 23.45 8.33 35.20
C ALA A 74 22.07 8.75 35.74
N HIS A 75 20.97 8.39 35.07
CA HIS A 75 19.63 8.80 35.49
C HIS A 75 19.20 8.05 36.76
N PRO A 76 18.79 8.75 37.83
CA PRO A 76 18.47 8.11 39.12
C PRO A 76 17.17 7.31 39.11
N GLY A 77 16.37 7.44 38.05
CA GLY A 77 15.01 6.91 37.94
C GLY A 77 13.96 7.91 38.43
N ASP A 78 12.81 7.90 37.77
CA ASP A 78 11.62 8.68 38.12
C ASP A 78 10.33 7.95 37.68
N ILE A 79 9.20 8.68 37.66
CA ILE A 79 7.87 8.14 37.33
C ILE A 79 7.77 7.70 35.86
N PHE A 80 8.57 8.27 34.96
CA PHE A 80 8.54 8.03 33.51
C PHE A 80 9.70 7.14 33.03
N LEU A 81 10.87 7.25 33.66
CA LEU A 81 12.07 6.49 33.31
C LEU A 81 12.56 5.64 34.51
N PRO A 82 12.47 4.29 34.47
CA PRO A 82 12.97 3.46 35.57
C PRO A 82 14.49 3.57 35.74
N ALA A 83 14.96 3.51 36.99
CA ALA A 83 16.39 3.35 37.30
C ALA A 83 16.93 2.05 36.65
N ASN A 84 18.21 2.05 36.23
CA ASN A 84 18.82 0.92 35.50
C ASN A 84 18.00 0.51 34.26
N VAL A 85 17.71 1.48 33.38
CA VAL A 85 16.79 1.28 32.24
C VAL A 85 17.25 0.19 31.24
N PHE A 86 18.55 -0.11 31.16
CA PHE A 86 19.09 -1.15 30.28
C PHE A 86 18.76 -2.59 30.73
N GLU A 87 18.30 -2.72 31.96
CA GLU A 87 17.88 -3.94 32.64
C GLU A 87 16.36 -3.91 32.90
N ASN A 88 15.85 -2.82 33.51
CA ASN A 88 14.46 -2.67 33.93
C ASN A 88 13.52 -2.14 32.83
N GLY A 89 14.05 -1.54 31.77
CA GLY A 89 13.29 -1.04 30.62
C GLY A 89 13.24 -2.00 29.43
N VAL A 90 13.85 -3.18 29.52
CA VAL A 90 13.91 -4.17 28.41
C VAL A 90 12.51 -4.62 28.00
N GLY A 91 12.28 -4.83 26.70
CA GLY A 91 10.97 -5.16 26.13
C GLY A 91 10.08 -3.92 25.91
N ARG A 92 10.12 -2.96 26.84
CA ARG A 92 9.35 -1.70 26.78
C ARG A 92 10.20 -0.48 26.40
N PHE A 93 11.46 -0.68 26.03
CA PHE A 93 12.49 0.37 25.97
C PHE A 93 12.05 1.54 25.08
N TRP A 94 11.60 1.27 23.85
CA TRP A 94 11.11 2.29 22.92
C TRP A 94 9.91 3.12 23.43
N GLY A 95 9.08 2.54 24.30
CA GLY A 95 7.97 3.25 24.96
C GLY A 95 8.45 4.35 25.90
N LEU A 96 9.62 4.16 26.52
CA LEU A 96 10.28 5.14 27.38
C LEU A 96 10.91 6.23 26.50
N ILE A 97 10.32 7.43 26.51
CA ILE A 97 10.58 8.51 25.53
C ILE A 97 12.07 8.90 25.54
N GLU A 98 12.66 9.01 26.72
CA GLU A 98 14.04 9.40 26.99
C GLU A 98 15.06 8.44 26.35
N THR A 99 14.69 7.18 26.12
CA THR A 99 15.60 6.17 25.55
C THR A 99 15.70 6.23 24.03
N ARG A 100 14.79 6.96 23.35
CA ARG A 100 14.73 6.97 21.89
C ARG A 100 15.94 7.66 21.27
N ASP A 101 16.49 8.68 21.91
CA ASP A 101 17.71 9.34 21.44
C ASP A 101 18.92 8.39 21.47
N TYR A 102 18.99 7.51 22.48
CA TYR A 102 19.95 6.41 22.52
C TYR A 102 19.73 5.38 21.40
N MET A 103 18.48 4.93 21.20
CA MET A 103 18.16 3.95 20.14
C MET A 103 18.50 4.50 18.74
N ASN A 104 18.19 5.77 18.47
CA ASN A 104 18.56 6.45 17.24
C ASN A 104 20.08 6.65 17.11
N ALA A 105 20.78 7.03 18.19
CA ALA A 105 22.24 7.14 18.18
C ALA A 105 22.92 5.79 17.93
N ARG A 106 22.35 4.69 18.46
CA ARG A 106 22.85 3.34 18.24
C ARG A 106 22.61 2.84 16.82
N PHE A 107 21.43 3.11 16.25
CA PHE A 107 21.16 2.83 14.84
C PHE A 107 22.18 3.55 13.95
N ALA A 108 22.39 4.85 14.17
CA ALA A 108 23.36 5.65 13.40
C ALA A 108 24.79 5.11 13.53
N ALA A 109 25.22 4.70 14.73
CA ALA A 109 26.53 4.07 14.93
C ALA A 109 26.67 2.72 14.20
N ALA A 110 25.59 1.94 14.11
CA ALA A 110 25.57 0.69 13.35
C ALA A 110 25.59 0.91 11.82
N ASP A 111 24.83 1.88 11.32
CA ASP A 111 24.79 2.22 9.89
C ASP A 111 26.12 2.85 9.40
N ASP A 112 26.72 3.75 10.20
CA ASP A 112 28.04 4.32 9.92
C ASP A 112 29.14 3.25 9.81
N LEU A 113 29.04 2.18 10.62
CA LEU A 113 29.95 1.03 10.50
C LEU A 113 29.78 0.33 9.14
N LEU A 114 28.55 0.17 8.64
CA LEU A 114 28.28 -0.49 7.36
C LEU A 114 28.80 0.27 6.13
N GLN A 115 29.13 1.57 6.27
CA GLN A 115 29.87 2.34 5.26
C GLN A 115 31.30 1.79 5.00
N ILE A 116 31.80 0.92 5.88
CA ILE A 116 33.08 0.21 5.72
C ILE A 116 32.80 -1.28 5.47
N ASN A 117 33.09 -1.75 4.25
CA ASN A 117 32.89 -3.16 3.89
C ASN A 117 34.05 -4.06 4.37
N THR A 118 34.17 -4.25 5.69
CA THR A 118 35.05 -5.25 6.32
C THR A 118 34.25 -6.17 7.25
N ILE A 119 34.71 -7.42 7.42
CA ILE A 119 34.10 -8.38 8.37
C ILE A 119 33.92 -7.74 9.74
N LYS A 120 34.95 -7.05 10.25
CA LYS A 120 34.92 -6.45 11.59
C LYS A 120 33.94 -5.28 11.75
N ALA A 121 33.59 -4.61 10.66
CA ALA A 121 32.54 -3.60 10.66
C ALA A 121 31.15 -4.25 10.69
N VAL A 122 30.93 -5.27 9.86
CA VAL A 122 29.67 -6.05 9.82
C VAL A 122 29.40 -6.74 11.15
N GLU A 123 30.40 -7.35 11.78
CA GLU A 123 30.29 -7.94 13.13
C GLU A 123 29.79 -6.93 14.18
N LYS A 124 30.37 -5.72 14.21
CA LYS A 124 29.99 -4.69 15.18
C LYS A 124 28.63 -4.08 14.90
N ALA A 125 28.29 -3.82 13.63
CA ALA A 125 26.97 -3.36 13.24
C ALA A 125 25.91 -4.38 13.65
N LEU A 126 26.13 -5.67 13.36
CA LEU A 126 25.26 -6.76 13.79
C LEU A 126 25.11 -6.81 15.31
N ALA A 127 26.19 -6.67 16.08
CA ALA A 127 26.12 -6.65 17.54
C ALA A 127 25.27 -5.47 18.07
N HIS A 128 25.41 -4.27 17.50
CA HIS A 128 24.55 -3.12 17.84
C HIS A 128 23.07 -3.41 17.53
N PHE A 129 22.78 -3.92 16.34
CA PHE A 129 21.42 -4.27 15.92
C PHE A 129 20.80 -5.40 16.77
N GLN A 130 21.57 -6.41 17.15
CA GLN A 130 21.13 -7.47 18.06
C GLN A 130 20.84 -6.95 19.48
N ASP A 131 21.64 -6.01 20.01
CA ASP A 131 21.36 -5.41 21.31
C ASP A 131 20.19 -4.41 21.26
N MET A 132 19.93 -3.76 20.11
CA MET A 132 18.68 -3.00 19.89
C MET A 132 17.45 -3.91 19.91
N LEU A 133 17.52 -5.06 19.23
CA LEU A 133 16.46 -6.07 19.24
C LEU A 133 16.26 -6.72 20.62
N ARG A 134 17.32 -6.85 21.44
CA ARG A 134 17.17 -7.24 22.86
C ARG A 134 16.39 -6.19 23.65
N LEU A 135 16.76 -4.92 23.53
CA LEU A 135 16.12 -3.82 24.27
C LEU A 135 14.67 -3.61 23.83
N CYS A 136 14.39 -3.69 22.53
CA CYS A 136 13.09 -3.47 21.90
C CYS A 136 12.75 -4.66 21.00
N ARG A 137 12.15 -5.71 21.57
CA ARG A 137 11.78 -6.93 20.82
C ARG A 137 10.73 -6.66 19.75
N SER A 138 9.91 -5.61 19.91
CA SER A 138 8.90 -5.15 18.95
C SER A 138 9.48 -4.51 17.69
N ASP A 139 10.78 -4.22 17.67
CA ASP A 139 11.52 -3.67 16.53
C ASP A 139 10.89 -2.43 15.87
N ASN A 140 10.62 -1.39 16.66
CA ASN A 140 10.06 -0.13 16.18
C ASN A 140 10.98 0.67 15.22
N LEU A 141 12.18 0.17 14.91
CA LEU A 141 13.14 0.77 13.97
C LEU A 141 13.41 -0.11 12.71
N GLY A 142 12.76 -1.26 12.55
CA GLY A 142 12.88 -2.12 11.36
C GLY A 142 14.24 -2.82 11.22
N VAL A 143 14.96 -3.02 12.33
CA VAL A 143 16.27 -3.67 12.40
C VAL A 143 16.23 -5.14 11.92
N ARG A 144 15.09 -5.82 12.06
CA ARG A 144 14.87 -7.21 11.62
C ARG A 144 14.95 -7.40 10.10
N ASP A 145 14.84 -6.34 9.31
CA ASP A 145 15.04 -6.39 7.86
C ASP A 145 16.53 -6.30 7.48
N ILE A 146 17.39 -5.82 8.39
CA ILE A 146 18.83 -5.63 8.19
C ILE A 146 19.62 -6.85 8.70
N VAL A 147 19.28 -7.35 9.89
CA VAL A 147 20.02 -8.41 10.60
C VAL A 147 20.28 -9.67 9.76
N PRO A 148 19.30 -10.26 9.04
CA PRO A 148 19.54 -11.48 8.24
C PRO A 148 20.58 -11.25 7.14
N GLY A 149 20.60 -10.06 6.52
CA GLY A 149 21.57 -9.70 5.49
C GLY A 149 22.99 -9.59 6.04
N LEU A 150 23.15 -9.12 7.29
CA LEU A 150 24.45 -9.09 7.97
C LEU A 150 24.91 -10.49 8.37
N LEU A 151 24.01 -11.36 8.85
CA LEU A 151 24.31 -12.76 9.15
C LEU A 151 24.80 -13.49 7.89
N LEU A 152 24.10 -13.33 6.75
CA LEU A 152 24.51 -13.91 5.47
C LEU A 152 25.85 -13.36 4.95
N ARG A 153 26.13 -12.06 5.13
CA ARG A 153 27.43 -11.43 4.81
C ARG A 153 28.60 -11.97 5.66
N LEU A 154 28.33 -12.44 6.87
CA LEU A 154 29.31 -13.08 7.77
C LEU A 154 29.42 -14.59 7.55
N GLY A 155 28.64 -15.20 6.64
CA GLY A 155 28.60 -16.65 6.46
C GLY A 155 27.85 -17.39 7.58
N ARG A 156 27.11 -16.68 8.44
CA ARG A 156 26.31 -17.24 9.55
C ARG A 156 24.95 -17.71 9.00
N GLU A 157 25.00 -18.65 8.06
CA GLU A 157 23.86 -19.14 7.27
C GLU A 157 22.74 -19.70 8.15
N GLN A 158 23.08 -20.54 9.15
CA GLN A 158 22.08 -21.20 9.99
C GLN A 158 21.34 -20.18 10.86
N GLU A 159 22.07 -19.23 11.45
CA GLU A 159 21.48 -18.16 12.25
C GLU A 159 20.63 -17.20 11.40
N CYS A 160 21.00 -16.99 10.13
CA CYS A 160 20.18 -16.25 9.18
C CYS A 160 18.83 -16.97 8.95
N TYR A 161 18.87 -18.29 8.72
CA TYR A 161 17.66 -19.10 8.54
C TYR A 161 16.78 -19.14 9.79
N ASP A 162 17.37 -19.47 10.94
CA ASP A 162 16.70 -19.56 12.23
C ASP A 162 16.00 -18.24 12.60
N PHE A 163 16.67 -17.10 12.36
CA PHE A 163 16.11 -15.77 12.60
C PHE A 163 14.93 -15.45 11.67
N LEU A 164 15.06 -15.73 10.37
CA LEU A 164 13.98 -15.53 9.40
C LEU A 164 12.76 -16.38 9.74
N LYS A 165 12.97 -17.67 10.04
CA LYS A 165 11.89 -18.59 10.40
C LYS A 165 11.17 -18.14 11.68
N TRP A 166 11.91 -17.75 12.73
CA TRP A 166 11.32 -17.26 13.97
C TRP A 166 10.40 -16.07 13.74
N TRP A 167 10.85 -15.06 12.99
CA TRP A 167 10.04 -13.88 12.70
C TRP A 167 8.82 -14.16 11.81
N ALA A 168 8.88 -15.18 10.95
CA ALA A 168 7.74 -15.58 10.14
C ALA A 168 6.66 -16.31 10.93
N VAL A 169 7.03 -17.09 11.96
CA VAL A 169 6.10 -17.95 12.72
C VAL A 169 5.73 -17.43 14.11
N VAL A 170 6.38 -16.38 14.62
CA VAL A 170 6.10 -15.83 15.98
C VAL A 170 4.64 -15.37 16.17
N ASN A 171 3.96 -14.99 15.09
CA ASN A 171 2.54 -14.60 15.12
C ASN A 171 1.60 -15.67 14.53
N ASP A 172 2.08 -16.90 14.32
CA ASP A 172 1.27 -18.04 13.94
C ASP A 172 0.39 -18.51 15.12
N GLU A 173 -0.83 -18.94 14.83
CA GLU A 173 -1.72 -19.57 15.81
C GLU A 173 -1.09 -20.83 16.43
N HIS A 174 -0.29 -21.57 15.66
CA HIS A 174 0.34 -22.82 16.10
C HIS A 174 1.50 -22.63 17.07
N HIS A 175 2.19 -21.48 17.02
CA HIS A 175 3.39 -21.22 17.83
C HIS A 175 3.07 -20.42 19.10
N TYR A 176 2.29 -19.33 19.00
CA TYR A 176 1.95 -18.48 20.16
C TYR A 176 0.48 -18.02 20.16
N LYS A 177 -0.44 -18.81 19.59
CA LYS A 177 -1.89 -18.49 19.52
C LYS A 177 -2.17 -17.11 18.89
N GLY A 178 -1.34 -16.71 17.93
CA GLY A 178 -1.45 -15.44 17.21
C GLY A 178 -1.19 -14.17 18.03
N ARG A 179 -0.66 -14.28 19.27
CA ARG A 179 -0.50 -13.14 20.19
C ARG A 179 0.78 -13.25 21.03
N TYR A 180 1.94 -13.02 20.41
CA TYR A 180 3.21 -12.87 21.12
C TYR A 180 3.33 -11.46 21.73
N ASP A 181 3.53 -11.35 23.05
CA ASP A 181 3.77 -10.07 23.72
C ASP A 181 5.26 -9.71 23.67
N PHE A 182 5.63 -8.81 22.74
CA PHE A 182 7.00 -8.30 22.62
C PHE A 182 7.48 -7.51 23.86
N GLY A 183 6.58 -7.05 24.71
CA GLY A 183 6.88 -6.40 25.98
C GLY A 183 7.18 -7.38 27.13
N ASP A 184 6.80 -8.66 27.00
CA ASP A 184 7.09 -9.69 28.00
C ASP A 184 8.47 -10.31 27.75
N VAL A 185 9.42 -9.93 28.60
CA VAL A 185 10.81 -10.43 28.52
C VAL A 185 10.97 -11.88 28.96
N SER A 186 9.97 -12.47 29.62
CA SER A 186 9.98 -13.88 30.06
C SER A 186 9.67 -14.87 28.94
N LEU A 187 9.00 -14.42 27.86
CA LEU A 187 8.70 -15.26 26.71
C LEU A 187 10.00 -15.67 25.96
N PRO A 188 10.06 -16.89 25.40
CA PRO A 188 11.14 -17.32 24.52
C PRO A 188 11.33 -16.34 23.36
N TYR A 189 12.58 -16.02 23.02
CA TYR A 189 12.90 -14.99 22.04
C TYR A 189 14.08 -15.40 21.16
N LEU A 190 13.87 -15.43 19.85
CA LEU A 190 14.83 -15.95 18.86
C LEU A 190 15.35 -17.34 19.28
N ASP A 191 14.44 -18.21 19.71
CA ASP A 191 14.69 -19.51 20.34
C ASP A 191 14.66 -20.69 19.36
N ILE A 192 14.22 -20.48 18.12
CA ILE A 192 14.47 -21.45 17.03
C ILE A 192 15.99 -21.53 16.80
N ARG A 193 16.52 -22.77 16.81
CA ARG A 193 17.94 -23.07 16.61
C ARG A 193 18.09 -24.34 15.79
N GLY A 194 18.87 -24.29 14.71
CA GLY A 194 19.15 -25.44 13.87
C GLY A 194 17.95 -25.95 13.08
N ALA A 195 17.04 -25.07 12.67
CA ALA A 195 15.93 -25.44 11.79
C ALA A 195 16.45 -25.94 10.42
N ASP A 196 15.73 -26.88 9.79
CA ASP A 196 16.17 -27.47 8.53
C ASP A 196 16.10 -26.46 7.38
N ALA A 197 17.23 -25.82 7.07
CA ALA A 197 17.33 -24.85 5.99
C ALA A 197 17.06 -25.42 4.58
N PHE A 198 16.83 -26.73 4.46
CA PHE A 198 16.40 -27.40 3.23
C PHE A 198 14.88 -27.61 3.12
N GLU A 199 14.11 -27.38 4.20
CA GLU A 199 12.65 -27.56 4.20
C GLU A 199 11.94 -26.59 3.22
N ALA A 200 10.76 -26.97 2.73
CA ALA A 200 9.91 -26.10 1.93
C ALA A 200 9.47 -24.87 2.75
N VAL A 201 9.51 -23.69 2.12
CA VAL A 201 9.35 -22.40 2.84
C VAL A 201 8.04 -21.69 2.53
N ASP A 202 7.26 -22.19 1.58
CA ASP A 202 6.05 -21.57 1.04
C ASP A 202 5.02 -21.26 2.14
N ALA A 203 4.95 -22.10 3.17
CA ALA A 203 4.04 -21.95 4.30
C ALA A 203 4.33 -20.72 5.19
N PHE A 204 5.58 -20.24 5.25
CA PHE A 204 5.95 -19.10 6.11
C PHE A 204 6.57 -17.92 5.35
N ALA A 205 7.01 -18.11 4.11
CA ALA A 205 7.62 -17.05 3.29
C ALA A 205 6.64 -15.89 3.05
N SER A 206 5.34 -16.16 2.95
CA SER A 206 4.27 -15.16 2.82
C SER A 206 4.18 -14.15 3.98
N HIS A 207 4.76 -14.46 5.13
CA HIS A 207 4.81 -13.57 6.31
C HIS A 207 6.08 -12.71 6.40
N LEU A 208 7.03 -12.90 5.48
CA LEU A 208 8.29 -12.15 5.45
C LEU A 208 8.17 -10.81 4.71
N SER A 209 8.96 -9.83 5.11
CA SER A 209 9.11 -8.58 4.37
C SER A 209 9.81 -8.79 3.02
N LEU A 210 9.71 -7.83 2.09
CA LEU A 210 10.45 -7.88 0.81
C LEU A 210 11.96 -8.08 1.03
N SER A 211 12.56 -7.37 1.99
CA SER A 211 13.98 -7.51 2.34
C SER A 211 14.30 -8.94 2.81
N GLN A 212 13.44 -9.50 3.65
CA GLN A 212 13.59 -10.85 4.20
C GLN A 212 13.38 -11.94 3.14
N LEU A 213 12.41 -11.78 2.24
CA LEU A 213 12.20 -12.65 1.06
C LEU A 213 13.43 -12.67 0.16
N VAL A 214 14.03 -11.51 -0.13
CA VAL A 214 15.27 -11.42 -0.92
C VAL A 214 16.42 -12.15 -0.21
N ILE A 215 16.58 -11.97 1.10
CA ILE A 215 17.66 -12.64 1.86
C ILE A 215 17.44 -14.16 1.91
N LEU A 216 16.19 -14.63 2.06
CA LEU A 216 15.84 -16.05 1.99
C LEU A 216 16.10 -16.63 0.59
N THR A 217 15.78 -15.88 -0.47
CA THR A 217 16.08 -16.24 -1.87
C THR A 217 17.58 -16.43 -2.06
N LEU A 218 18.39 -15.46 -1.60
CA LEU A 218 19.85 -15.52 -1.68
C LEU A 218 20.44 -16.67 -0.86
N LEU A 219 19.85 -17.00 0.29
CA LEU A 219 20.25 -18.14 1.11
C LEU A 219 19.93 -19.48 0.43
N LYS A 220 18.72 -19.67 -0.10
CA LYS A 220 18.33 -20.91 -0.82
C LYS A 220 19.15 -21.09 -2.09
N LEU A 221 19.37 -20.01 -2.87
CA LEU A 221 20.27 -20.02 -4.03
C LEU A 221 21.72 -20.36 -3.62
N ARG A 222 22.18 -19.87 -2.47
CA ARG A 222 23.51 -20.20 -1.94
C ARG A 222 23.63 -21.68 -1.60
N LEU A 223 22.65 -22.25 -0.90
CA LEU A 223 22.60 -23.69 -0.58
C LEU A 223 22.54 -24.55 -1.84
N TYR A 224 21.75 -24.15 -2.85
CA TYR A 224 21.68 -24.81 -4.15
C TYR A 224 23.04 -24.88 -4.84
N LEU A 225 23.74 -23.74 -4.94
CA LEU A 225 25.06 -23.66 -5.56
C LEU A 225 26.12 -24.47 -4.79
N ASP A 226 26.06 -24.48 -3.47
CA ASP A 226 26.98 -25.28 -2.63
C ASP A 226 26.71 -26.79 -2.78
N MET A 227 25.44 -27.21 -2.87
CA MET A 227 25.07 -28.61 -3.17
C MET A 227 25.46 -29.02 -4.59
N LYS A 228 25.27 -28.16 -5.60
CA LYS A 228 25.73 -28.41 -6.99
C LYS A 228 27.26 -28.47 -7.10
N SER A 229 27.98 -27.86 -6.18
CA SER A 229 29.45 -27.86 -6.11
C SER A 229 30.01 -29.06 -5.32
N TYR A 230 29.16 -29.94 -4.78
CA TYR A 230 29.60 -31.11 -4.03
C TYR A 230 30.05 -32.25 -4.96
N ASP A 231 31.33 -32.61 -4.85
CA ASP A 231 31.91 -33.81 -5.46
C ASP A 231 31.90 -34.96 -4.44
N PRO A 232 31.30 -36.13 -4.76
CA PRO A 232 31.33 -37.33 -3.90
C PRO A 232 32.73 -37.82 -3.51
N SER A 233 33.79 -37.43 -4.23
CA SER A 233 35.18 -37.85 -4.01
C SER A 233 35.95 -37.01 -2.95
N TRP A 234 35.23 -36.28 -2.10
CA TRP A 234 35.77 -35.38 -1.08
C TRP A 234 36.93 -35.98 -0.24
N PRO A 235 38.04 -35.24 0.00
CA PRO A 235 38.24 -33.81 -0.27
C PRO A 235 38.78 -33.50 -1.68
N PRO A 236 38.34 -32.40 -2.32
CA PRO A 236 38.82 -32.00 -3.62
C PRO A 236 40.29 -31.53 -3.60
N PRO A 237 41.00 -31.60 -4.75
CA PRO A 237 42.29 -30.94 -4.92
C PRO A 237 42.22 -29.44 -4.58
N SER A 238 43.30 -28.90 -4.01
CA SER A 238 43.33 -27.58 -3.35
C SER A 238 43.30 -26.35 -4.28
N THR A 239 42.81 -26.50 -5.51
CA THR A 239 42.76 -25.45 -6.54
C THR A 239 41.45 -25.53 -7.32
N GLU A 240 40.80 -24.38 -7.51
CA GLU A 240 39.55 -24.17 -8.28
C GLU A 240 38.20 -24.40 -7.56
N PHE A 241 37.96 -23.67 -6.47
CA PHE A 241 36.61 -23.21 -6.10
C PHE A 241 36.60 -21.71 -5.80
N MET A 242 35.61 -20.96 -6.32
CA MET A 242 35.45 -19.53 -6.03
C MET A 242 35.01 -19.23 -4.58
N ARG A 243 34.52 -20.23 -3.84
CA ARG A 243 34.26 -20.16 -2.39
C ARG A 243 34.31 -21.57 -1.76
N PRO A 244 34.64 -21.70 -0.46
CA PRO A 244 34.38 -22.92 0.29
C PRO A 244 32.87 -23.20 0.43
N ILE A 245 32.49 -24.47 0.47
CA ILE A 245 31.12 -24.94 0.76
C ILE A 245 30.69 -24.50 2.17
N GLY A 246 29.48 -23.98 2.34
CA GLY A 246 28.92 -23.55 3.63
C GLY A 246 28.73 -24.67 4.65
N GLU A 247 28.77 -24.33 5.94
CA GLU A 247 28.73 -25.31 7.05
C GLU A 247 27.44 -26.13 7.07
N ILE A 248 26.31 -25.54 6.66
CA ILE A 248 25.02 -26.23 6.54
C ILE A 248 25.13 -27.40 5.56
N VAL A 249 25.67 -27.14 4.36
CA VAL A 249 25.82 -28.16 3.31
C VAL A 249 26.84 -29.21 3.74
N GLN A 250 27.98 -28.81 4.32
CA GLN A 250 28.95 -29.75 4.87
C GLN A 250 28.36 -30.71 5.91
N LYS A 251 27.40 -30.25 6.73
CA LYS A 251 26.68 -31.11 7.69
C LYS A 251 25.67 -32.02 6.99
N LYS A 252 24.79 -31.47 6.14
CA LYS A 252 23.74 -32.23 5.43
C LYS A 252 24.36 -33.37 4.60
N VAL A 253 25.40 -33.06 3.83
CA VAL A 253 26.14 -34.02 2.98
C VAL A 253 26.69 -35.23 3.76
N ARG A 254 27.07 -35.07 5.03
CA ARG A 254 27.55 -36.18 5.87
C ARG A 254 26.45 -37.11 6.37
N THR A 255 25.18 -36.74 6.20
CA THR A 255 24.01 -37.45 6.76
C THR A 255 23.03 -37.97 5.73
N ILE A 256 23.22 -37.63 4.44
CA ILE A 256 22.32 -38.00 3.35
C ILE A 256 22.81 -39.22 2.56
N SER A 257 21.89 -39.90 1.89
CA SER A 257 22.17 -41.02 0.99
C SER A 257 22.60 -40.54 -0.41
N VAL A 258 23.02 -41.48 -1.26
CA VAL A 258 23.41 -41.19 -2.66
C VAL A 258 22.21 -40.70 -3.50
N LEU A 259 20.98 -41.09 -3.17
CA LEU A 259 19.77 -40.64 -3.87
C LEU A 259 19.44 -39.18 -3.55
N ASP A 260 19.55 -38.81 -2.27
CA ASP A 260 19.31 -37.45 -1.77
C ASP A 260 20.23 -36.40 -2.43
N VAL A 261 21.45 -36.80 -2.85
CA VAL A 261 22.40 -35.94 -3.57
C VAL A 261 21.84 -35.44 -4.91
N LEU A 262 20.91 -36.17 -5.53
CA LEU A 262 20.23 -35.77 -6.76
C LEU A 262 18.93 -34.99 -6.51
N GLU A 263 18.19 -35.33 -5.46
CA GLU A 263 16.89 -34.74 -5.16
C GLU A 263 16.98 -33.38 -4.45
N ILE A 264 17.89 -33.24 -3.48
CA ILE A 264 18.05 -32.00 -2.69
C ILE A 264 18.40 -30.78 -3.56
N PRO A 265 19.32 -30.85 -4.56
CA PRO A 265 19.60 -29.72 -5.43
C PRO A 265 18.39 -29.26 -6.25
N GLU A 266 17.59 -30.17 -6.81
CA GLU A 266 16.42 -29.77 -7.60
C GLU A 266 15.30 -29.24 -6.67
N SER A 267 15.10 -29.80 -5.47
CA SER A 267 14.17 -29.20 -4.49
C SER A 267 14.59 -27.79 -4.06
N LEU A 268 15.88 -27.55 -3.77
CA LEU A 268 16.39 -26.20 -3.46
C LEU A 268 16.23 -25.22 -4.62
N LYS A 269 16.31 -25.72 -5.85
CA LYS A 269 16.11 -24.93 -7.07
C LYS A 269 14.67 -24.48 -7.22
N ASP A 270 13.72 -25.41 -7.11
CA ASP A 270 12.30 -25.09 -7.14
C ASP A 270 11.94 -24.07 -6.03
N GLN A 271 12.47 -24.26 -4.82
CA GLN A 271 12.28 -23.35 -3.69
C GLN A 271 12.84 -21.92 -3.95
N TYR A 272 14.07 -21.76 -4.46
CA TYR A 272 14.58 -20.40 -4.75
C TYR A 272 13.87 -19.76 -5.94
N GLN A 273 13.41 -20.54 -6.92
CA GLN A 273 12.62 -20.03 -8.04
C GLN A 273 11.22 -19.56 -7.59
N ALA A 274 10.55 -20.30 -6.70
CA ALA A 274 9.30 -19.86 -6.07
C ALA A 274 9.49 -18.55 -5.28
N LEU A 275 10.55 -18.44 -4.49
CA LEU A 275 10.90 -17.20 -3.77
C LEU A 275 11.20 -16.03 -4.73
N PHE A 276 11.89 -16.28 -5.84
CA PHE A 276 12.14 -15.27 -6.87
C PHE A 276 10.84 -14.72 -7.46
N ILE A 277 9.86 -15.59 -7.71
CA ILE A 277 8.50 -15.23 -8.17
C ILE A 277 7.77 -14.42 -7.09
N MET A 278 7.85 -14.81 -5.80
CA MET A 278 7.26 -14.04 -4.69
C MET A 278 7.85 -12.62 -4.58
N VAL A 279 9.18 -12.48 -4.70
CA VAL A 279 9.85 -11.17 -4.72
C VAL A 279 9.39 -10.34 -5.91
N HIS A 280 9.31 -10.91 -7.12
CA HIS A 280 8.84 -10.20 -8.31
C HIS A 280 7.35 -9.82 -8.21
N GLY A 281 6.50 -10.67 -7.64
CA GLY A 281 5.10 -10.35 -7.36
C GLY A 281 4.93 -9.22 -6.35
N THR A 282 5.83 -9.14 -5.37
CA THR A 282 5.86 -8.08 -4.33
C THR A 282 6.42 -6.76 -4.87
N ASN A 283 7.43 -6.82 -5.75
CA ASN A 283 8.01 -5.67 -6.44
C ASN A 283 8.59 -6.12 -7.80
N PRO A 284 7.86 -5.89 -8.91
CA PRO A 284 8.27 -6.34 -10.24
C PRO A 284 9.64 -5.81 -10.66
N HIS A 285 9.96 -4.58 -10.26
CA HIS A 285 11.19 -3.89 -10.65
C HIS A 285 12.40 -4.22 -9.75
N PHE A 286 12.25 -5.04 -8.71
CA PHE A 286 13.35 -5.30 -7.78
C PHE A 286 14.54 -5.98 -8.46
N TRP A 287 14.27 -7.01 -9.27
CA TRP A 287 15.32 -7.76 -9.97
C TRP A 287 15.94 -6.95 -11.11
N ASP A 288 15.13 -6.26 -11.90
CA ASP A 288 15.59 -5.34 -12.96
C ASP A 288 16.51 -4.26 -12.37
N ALA A 289 16.06 -3.55 -11.33
CA ALA A 289 16.86 -2.52 -10.66
C ALA A 289 18.14 -3.07 -9.98
N LEU A 290 18.19 -4.37 -9.67
CA LEU A 290 19.41 -5.02 -9.19
C LEU A 290 20.38 -5.32 -10.33
N VAL A 291 19.88 -5.75 -11.50
CA VAL A 291 20.67 -6.02 -12.72
C VAL A 291 21.19 -4.71 -13.32
N ASP A 292 20.33 -3.71 -13.51
CA ASP A 292 20.65 -2.39 -14.04
C ASP A 292 21.69 -1.66 -13.17
N ALA A 293 21.62 -1.83 -11.84
CA ALA A 293 22.63 -1.31 -10.92
C ALA A 293 24.03 -1.93 -11.09
N PHE A 294 24.16 -3.02 -11.86
CA PHE A 294 25.42 -3.64 -12.24
C PHE A 294 25.86 -3.39 -13.68
N GLU A 295 25.10 -2.66 -14.52
CA GLU A 295 25.46 -2.36 -15.92
C GLU A 295 26.69 -1.44 -16.12
N GLY A 296 27.46 -1.18 -15.06
CA GLY A 296 28.87 -0.79 -15.20
C GLY A 296 29.80 -1.95 -15.60
N PHE A 297 29.40 -3.21 -15.42
CA PHE A 297 30.24 -4.40 -15.64
C PHE A 297 29.45 -5.64 -16.10
N CYS A 298 29.82 -6.15 -17.28
CA CYS A 298 29.47 -7.46 -17.87
C CYS A 298 28.19 -7.54 -18.73
N SER A 299 28.29 -7.08 -19.98
CA SER A 299 27.27 -7.24 -21.03
C SER A 299 27.10 -8.66 -21.58
N LYS A 300 27.91 -9.64 -21.13
CA LYS A 300 28.04 -10.94 -21.82
C LYS A 300 27.18 -12.08 -21.23
N ALA A 301 26.76 -11.97 -19.97
CA ALA A 301 25.91 -12.99 -19.32
C ALA A 301 24.42 -12.86 -19.69
N TRP A 302 24.02 -11.71 -20.25
CA TRP A 302 22.63 -11.44 -20.62
C TRP A 302 22.24 -12.10 -21.95
N GLU A 303 23.16 -12.16 -22.92
CA GLU A 303 22.97 -12.89 -24.19
C GLU A 303 22.75 -14.40 -23.96
N GLU A 304 23.54 -15.02 -23.06
CA GLU A 304 23.42 -16.44 -22.71
C GLU A 304 22.14 -16.76 -21.89
N SER A 305 21.56 -15.75 -21.23
CA SER A 305 20.30 -15.91 -20.48
C SER A 305 19.05 -15.79 -21.36
N TYR A 306 19.17 -15.20 -22.56
CA TYR A 306 18.09 -15.13 -23.55
C TYR A 306 17.68 -16.53 -24.02
N ASP A 307 18.65 -17.42 -24.26
CA ASP A 307 18.39 -18.83 -24.60
C ASP A 307 17.73 -19.62 -23.46
N ALA A 308 17.96 -19.25 -22.20
CA ALA A 308 17.25 -19.84 -21.07
C ALA A 308 15.78 -19.37 -21.04
N PHE A 309 15.51 -18.12 -21.40
CA PHE A 309 14.15 -17.58 -21.56
C PHE A 309 13.41 -18.30 -22.69
N ILE A 310 14.04 -18.46 -23.86
CA ILE A 310 13.53 -19.24 -25.00
C ILE A 310 13.34 -20.73 -24.64
N THR A 311 14.18 -21.30 -23.79
CA THR A 311 14.03 -22.69 -23.30
C THR A 311 12.86 -22.86 -22.33
N ILE A 312 12.52 -21.81 -21.58
CA ILE A 312 11.34 -21.78 -20.70
C ILE A 312 10.07 -21.55 -21.54
N GLU A 313 10.08 -20.59 -22.47
CA GLU A 313 8.97 -20.36 -23.40
C GLU A 313 8.69 -21.57 -24.31
N SER A 314 9.71 -22.27 -24.81
CA SER A 314 9.51 -23.50 -25.60
C SER A 314 9.09 -24.74 -24.79
N LYS A 315 9.15 -24.68 -23.45
CA LYS A 315 8.56 -25.69 -22.55
C LYS A 315 7.12 -25.34 -22.16
N ILE A 316 6.84 -24.06 -21.95
CA ILE A 316 5.47 -23.55 -21.73
C ILE A 316 4.62 -23.69 -23.01
N GLY A 317 5.21 -23.39 -24.16
CA GLY A 317 4.61 -23.50 -25.49
C GLY A 317 4.35 -24.92 -25.99
N LYS A 318 4.64 -25.96 -25.19
CA LYS A 318 4.27 -27.37 -25.49
C LYS A 318 3.05 -27.88 -24.73
N LEU A 319 2.47 -27.08 -23.83
CA LEU A 319 1.17 -27.41 -23.23
C LEU A 319 -0.07 -27.26 -24.15
N PRO A 320 -0.05 -26.50 -25.28
CA PRO A 320 -1.19 -26.41 -26.20
C PRO A 320 -1.01 -27.18 -27.52
N GLU A 321 -0.30 -28.31 -27.53
CA GLU A 321 -0.24 -29.25 -28.70
C GLU A 321 -1.59 -29.97 -28.99
N VAL A 322 -2.69 -29.47 -28.42
CA VAL A 322 -4.06 -29.87 -28.70
C VAL A 322 -4.82 -28.63 -29.21
N LEU A 323 -4.93 -28.54 -30.54
CA LEU A 323 -5.77 -27.61 -31.35
C LEU A 323 -5.17 -26.24 -31.74
N GLU A 324 -4.22 -26.28 -32.69
CA GLU A 324 -3.98 -25.24 -33.72
C GLU A 324 -4.71 -25.58 -35.04
N PRO A 325 -4.68 -24.79 -36.15
CA PRO A 325 -4.24 -23.38 -36.38
C PRO A 325 -5.39 -22.52 -37.03
N VAL A 326 -5.30 -21.27 -37.53
CA VAL A 326 -4.32 -20.60 -38.44
C VAL A 326 -4.34 -19.05 -38.30
N ALA A 327 -3.17 -18.46 -38.51
CA ALA A 327 -2.77 -17.04 -38.66
C ALA A 327 -3.73 -16.10 -39.47
N SER A 328 -3.62 -14.76 -39.45
CA SER A 328 -2.69 -13.79 -38.82
C SER A 328 -3.49 -12.54 -38.31
N ASP A 329 -2.97 -11.39 -37.85
CA ASP A 329 -1.64 -10.78 -37.90
C ASP A 329 -1.39 -9.81 -36.70
N GLY A 330 -0.18 -9.23 -36.60
CA GLY A 330 0.27 -8.51 -35.39
C GLY A 330 0.10 -6.98 -35.38
N VAL A 331 -0.21 -6.42 -34.20
CA VAL A 331 0.08 -5.02 -33.80
C VAL A 331 0.46 -4.99 -32.31
N ASN A 332 1.47 -4.18 -31.97
CA ASN A 332 2.01 -3.94 -30.63
C ASN A 332 1.10 -3.00 -29.79
N THR A 333 0.96 -3.22 -28.46
CA THR A 333 1.06 -2.20 -27.37
C THR A 333 0.44 -2.67 -26.03
N GLY A 334 1.19 -2.53 -24.94
CA GLY A 334 0.73 -1.96 -23.65
C GLY A 334 -0.20 -2.78 -22.74
N LYS A 335 0.31 -3.18 -21.56
CA LYS A 335 -0.49 -3.79 -20.49
C LYS A 335 -1.32 -2.71 -19.77
N VAL A 336 -2.63 -2.67 -20.03
CA VAL A 336 -3.55 -1.67 -19.48
C VAL A 336 -3.79 -1.89 -18.00
N VAL A 337 -3.37 -0.94 -17.16
CA VAL A 337 -3.89 -0.78 -15.80
C VAL A 337 -5.29 -0.21 -15.90
N ALA A 338 -6.25 -0.71 -15.12
CA ALA A 338 -7.62 -0.21 -15.09
C ALA A 338 -7.73 1.16 -14.42
N THR A 339 -7.19 2.20 -15.06
CA THR A 339 -7.23 3.58 -14.59
C THR A 339 -8.67 4.13 -14.57
N SER A 340 -8.89 5.17 -13.76
CA SER A 340 -10.08 6.05 -13.78
C SER A 340 -10.11 6.99 -15.00
N GLU A 341 -9.11 6.88 -15.85
CA GLU A 341 -8.83 7.69 -17.03
C GLU A 341 -9.93 7.52 -18.07
N ARG A 342 -10.39 8.64 -18.61
CA ARG A 342 -11.39 8.65 -19.68
C ARG A 342 -10.63 8.47 -20.99
N ARG A 343 -10.86 7.37 -21.69
CA ARG A 343 -10.23 7.09 -22.99
C ARG A 343 -11.25 7.21 -24.11
N ARG A 344 -10.87 7.88 -25.22
CA ARG A 344 -11.64 7.85 -26.46
C ARG A 344 -11.41 6.47 -27.10
N GLY A 345 -12.46 5.65 -27.17
CA GLY A 345 -12.40 4.29 -27.67
C GLY A 345 -12.09 4.24 -29.16
N SER A 346 -11.28 3.26 -29.54
CA SER A 346 -10.73 3.14 -30.90
C SER A 346 -11.59 2.34 -31.88
N GLY A 347 -12.60 1.61 -31.38
CA GLY A 347 -13.39 0.67 -32.15
C GLY A 347 -12.71 -0.71 -32.35
N ARG A 348 -11.77 -1.08 -31.47
CA ARG A 348 -11.19 -2.45 -31.38
C ARG A 348 -12.19 -3.44 -30.77
N ALA A 349 -13.15 -2.96 -30.00
CA ALA A 349 -14.27 -3.75 -29.47
C ALA A 349 -15.60 -3.03 -29.70
N PHE A 350 -16.66 -3.82 -29.86
CA PHE A 350 -18.05 -3.37 -29.96
C PHE A 350 -18.92 -4.32 -29.16
N PRO A 351 -20.01 -3.85 -28.53
CA PRO A 351 -20.94 -4.74 -27.85
C PRO A 351 -21.74 -5.58 -28.86
N SER A 352 -22.30 -6.69 -28.39
CA SER A 352 -23.28 -7.49 -29.12
C SER A 352 -24.71 -7.02 -28.82
N LYS A 353 -25.67 -7.47 -29.63
CA LYS A 353 -27.10 -7.36 -29.33
C LYS A 353 -27.54 -8.62 -28.61
N PHE A 354 -28.13 -8.48 -27.43
CA PHE A 354 -28.74 -9.61 -26.71
C PHE A 354 -30.09 -9.93 -27.35
N TYR A 355 -30.36 -11.22 -27.56
CA TYR A 355 -31.62 -11.70 -28.11
C TYR A 355 -32.32 -12.59 -27.09
N ALA A 356 -33.47 -12.12 -26.61
CA ALA A 356 -34.32 -12.91 -25.73
C ALA A 356 -35.01 -14.06 -26.49
N PRO A 357 -35.43 -15.15 -25.81
CA PRO A 357 -36.10 -16.29 -26.45
C PRO A 357 -37.38 -15.92 -27.21
N THR A 358 -38.13 -14.93 -26.72
CA THR A 358 -39.33 -14.37 -27.38
C THR A 358 -39.36 -12.85 -27.22
N ALA A 359 -40.14 -12.16 -28.05
CA ALA A 359 -40.32 -10.70 -27.96
C ALA A 359 -40.95 -10.26 -26.62
N ASP A 360 -41.79 -11.11 -26.02
CA ASP A 360 -42.49 -10.84 -24.77
C ASP A 360 -41.74 -11.32 -23.51
N THR A 361 -40.53 -11.85 -23.65
CA THR A 361 -39.73 -12.32 -22.50
C THR A 361 -39.38 -11.13 -21.60
N ARG A 362 -39.91 -11.10 -20.36
CA ARG A 362 -39.55 -10.06 -19.40
C ARG A 362 -38.12 -10.28 -18.88
N PRO A 363 -37.35 -9.21 -18.62
CA PRO A 363 -35.99 -9.38 -18.10
C PRO A 363 -35.95 -10.06 -16.74
N ASP A 364 -36.91 -9.80 -15.85
CA ASP A 364 -36.99 -10.45 -14.53
C ASP A 364 -37.20 -11.98 -14.59
N ASP A 365 -37.87 -12.48 -15.63
CA ASP A 365 -38.10 -13.93 -15.84
C ASP A 365 -36.82 -14.65 -16.25
N LEU A 366 -35.93 -13.96 -16.96
CA LEU A 366 -34.68 -14.50 -17.50
C LEU A 366 -33.48 -14.22 -16.60
N PHE A 367 -33.51 -13.10 -15.86
CA PHE A 367 -32.50 -12.63 -14.92
C PHE A 367 -33.07 -12.39 -13.51
N PRO A 368 -33.60 -13.42 -12.84
CA PRO A 368 -34.20 -13.27 -11.53
C PRO A 368 -33.17 -12.76 -10.51
N PRO A 369 -33.62 -11.98 -9.51
CA PRO A 369 -32.79 -11.55 -8.40
C PRO A 369 -32.14 -12.74 -7.67
N SER A 370 -30.81 -12.83 -7.72
CA SER A 370 -30.03 -13.97 -7.22
C SER A 370 -28.83 -13.48 -6.38
N PRO A 371 -28.55 -14.10 -5.21
CA PRO A 371 -27.42 -13.72 -4.38
C PRO A 371 -26.11 -14.33 -4.91
N ILE A 372 -25.04 -13.53 -4.92
CA ILE A 372 -23.69 -13.91 -5.31
C ILE A 372 -22.71 -13.65 -4.16
N GLY A 373 -21.67 -14.48 -4.05
CA GLY A 373 -20.61 -14.35 -3.04
C GLY A 373 -21.01 -14.76 -1.61
N GLN A 374 -20.04 -14.72 -0.70
CA GLN A 374 -20.28 -15.00 0.72
C GLN A 374 -21.12 -13.89 1.39
N ASP A 375 -20.99 -12.65 0.92
CA ASP A 375 -21.70 -11.46 1.41
C ASP A 375 -23.17 -11.36 0.96
N ARG A 376 -23.67 -12.33 0.17
CA ARG A 376 -25.05 -12.42 -0.34
C ARG A 376 -25.52 -11.15 -1.08
N VAL A 377 -24.65 -10.54 -1.88
CA VAL A 377 -25.02 -9.38 -2.70
C VAL A 377 -25.94 -9.85 -3.83
N TYR A 378 -27.13 -9.25 -3.95
CA TYR A 378 -28.10 -9.62 -4.99
C TYR A 378 -27.84 -8.88 -6.30
N HIS A 379 -27.90 -9.62 -7.40
CA HIS A 379 -27.84 -9.11 -8.77
C HIS A 379 -29.00 -9.71 -9.60
N PHE A 380 -29.32 -9.10 -10.73
CA PHE A 380 -30.14 -9.75 -11.75
C PHE A 380 -29.26 -10.75 -12.51
N VAL A 381 -29.42 -12.05 -12.26
CA VAL A 381 -28.49 -13.08 -12.78
C VAL A 381 -29.22 -14.04 -13.72
N HIS A 382 -28.64 -14.28 -14.89
CA HIS A 382 -29.27 -15.11 -15.91
C HIS A 382 -29.51 -16.54 -15.40
N ARG A 383 -30.77 -17.01 -15.44
CA ARG A 383 -31.19 -18.32 -14.88
C ARG A 383 -30.26 -19.47 -15.23
N ASN A 384 -29.87 -19.55 -16.50
CA ASN A 384 -29.07 -20.65 -17.05
C ASN A 384 -27.56 -20.30 -17.15
N ASN A 385 -27.13 -19.12 -16.65
CA ASN A 385 -25.72 -18.72 -16.69
C ASN A 385 -25.39 -17.79 -15.51
N GLN A 386 -24.88 -18.37 -14.43
CA GLN A 386 -24.48 -17.66 -13.21
C GLN A 386 -23.30 -16.67 -13.40
N LYS A 387 -22.72 -16.60 -14.60
CA LYS A 387 -21.68 -15.64 -15.01
C LYS A 387 -22.20 -14.50 -15.88
N LYS A 388 -23.52 -14.41 -16.11
CA LYS A 388 -24.14 -13.32 -16.88
C LYS A 388 -25.11 -12.50 -16.02
N ALA A 389 -24.85 -11.21 -15.91
CA ALA A 389 -25.67 -10.25 -15.16
C ALA A 389 -26.53 -9.38 -16.09
N LEU A 390 -27.53 -8.70 -15.52
CA LEU A 390 -28.36 -7.68 -16.16
C LEU A 390 -28.32 -6.38 -15.34
N ALA A 391 -28.37 -5.24 -16.03
CA ALA A 391 -28.65 -3.93 -15.47
C ALA A 391 -29.57 -3.13 -16.40
N TYR A 392 -30.32 -2.18 -15.84
CA TYR A 392 -31.21 -1.29 -16.59
C TYR A 392 -30.61 0.11 -16.73
N ALA A 393 -30.91 0.80 -17.84
CA ALA A 393 -30.46 2.15 -18.15
C ALA A 393 -31.55 2.97 -18.87
N ASP A 394 -31.70 4.26 -18.52
CA ASP A 394 -32.69 5.18 -19.10
C ASP A 394 -32.24 6.65 -19.05
N GLY A 395 -32.74 7.48 -19.98
CA GLY A 395 -32.34 8.89 -20.16
C GLY A 395 -33.47 9.86 -20.49
N ALA A 396 -34.02 10.52 -19.47
CA ALA A 396 -35.09 11.50 -19.60
C ALA A 396 -34.58 12.90 -20.01
N CYS A 397 -35.38 13.62 -20.81
CA CYS A 397 -35.13 15.04 -21.14
C CYS A 397 -36.43 15.85 -21.30
N SER A 398 -36.64 16.81 -20.41
CA SER A 398 -37.68 17.85 -20.50
C SER A 398 -37.23 18.97 -21.46
N TYR A 399 -38.17 19.51 -22.23
CA TYR A 399 -37.92 20.54 -23.25
C TYR A 399 -36.91 20.11 -24.34
N ASN A 400 -36.83 18.80 -24.63
CA ASN A 400 -35.94 18.23 -25.65
C ASN A 400 -36.15 18.91 -27.02
N GLY A 401 -35.08 19.49 -27.57
CA GLY A 401 -35.13 20.24 -28.84
C GLY A 401 -35.73 21.65 -28.76
N GLN A 402 -36.06 22.15 -27.56
CA GLN A 402 -36.55 23.50 -27.30
C GLN A 402 -35.50 24.33 -26.54
N GLN A 403 -35.83 25.54 -26.11
CA GLN A 403 -34.94 26.36 -25.27
C GLN A 403 -34.83 25.79 -23.86
N ASN A 404 -33.63 25.86 -23.28
CA ASN A 404 -33.30 25.37 -21.93
C ASN A 404 -33.69 23.89 -21.66
N PRO A 405 -33.22 22.93 -22.49
CA PRO A 405 -33.48 21.51 -22.26
C PRO A 405 -32.85 21.04 -20.95
N GLN A 406 -33.59 20.27 -20.16
CA GLN A 406 -33.12 19.70 -18.90
C GLN A 406 -33.16 18.19 -19.00
N ALA A 407 -32.02 17.53 -18.82
CA ALA A 407 -31.91 16.08 -18.94
C ALA A 407 -31.27 15.45 -17.70
N ALA A 408 -31.55 14.18 -17.50
CA ALA A 408 -31.00 13.34 -16.45
C ALA A 408 -30.97 11.88 -16.91
N TRP A 409 -30.09 11.09 -16.30
CA TRP A 409 -29.90 9.68 -16.62
C TRP A 409 -30.03 8.84 -15.35
N ALA A 410 -30.46 7.59 -15.47
CA ALA A 410 -30.56 6.66 -14.36
C ALA A 410 -30.14 5.24 -14.75
N THR A 411 -29.66 4.48 -13.77
CA THR A 411 -29.35 3.06 -13.90
C THR A 411 -29.86 2.26 -12.70
N VAL A 412 -30.31 1.04 -12.93
CA VAL A 412 -30.66 0.07 -11.87
C VAL A 412 -29.69 -1.10 -11.98
N LEU A 413 -28.76 -1.19 -11.03
CA LEU A 413 -27.62 -2.10 -11.05
C LEU A 413 -27.85 -3.35 -10.20
N ARG A 414 -28.71 -3.26 -9.16
CA ARG A 414 -29.11 -4.39 -8.31
C ARG A 414 -30.61 -4.35 -7.99
N PRO A 415 -31.27 -5.52 -7.88
CA PRO A 415 -32.70 -5.64 -7.61
C PRO A 415 -33.12 -5.23 -6.19
N SER A 416 -34.41 -4.95 -6.02
CA SER A 416 -35.05 -4.92 -4.70
C SER A 416 -35.40 -6.35 -4.26
N ILE A 417 -35.19 -6.70 -3.00
CA ILE A 417 -35.61 -7.99 -2.41
C ILE A 417 -36.45 -7.74 -1.16
N GLY A 418 -37.75 -8.01 -1.26
CA GLY A 418 -38.72 -7.74 -0.20
C GLY A 418 -38.71 -6.27 0.24
N GLU A 419 -39.07 -6.03 1.50
CA GLU A 419 -39.12 -4.68 2.07
C GLU A 419 -37.74 -4.17 2.57
N ASN A 420 -36.77 -5.07 2.77
CA ASN A 420 -35.52 -4.77 3.49
C ASN A 420 -34.32 -4.44 2.59
N ILE A 421 -34.27 -4.99 1.37
CA ILE A 421 -33.16 -4.76 0.43
C ILE A 421 -33.67 -3.85 -0.68
N ARG A 422 -33.25 -2.58 -0.64
CA ARG A 422 -33.57 -1.57 -1.65
C ARG A 422 -32.77 -1.82 -2.94
N PRO A 423 -33.30 -1.48 -4.12
CA PRO A 423 -32.57 -1.60 -5.37
C PRO A 423 -31.37 -0.66 -5.36
N PHE A 424 -30.25 -1.08 -5.94
CA PHE A 424 -29.10 -0.20 -6.10
C PHE A 424 -29.25 0.62 -7.38
N ILE A 425 -29.68 1.87 -7.19
CA ILE A 425 -30.00 2.83 -8.25
C ILE A 425 -28.97 3.95 -8.21
N GLN A 426 -28.53 4.41 -9.39
CA GLN A 426 -27.78 5.65 -9.55
C GLN A 426 -28.47 6.55 -10.55
N SER A 427 -28.40 7.86 -10.32
CA SER A 427 -28.85 8.86 -11.29
C SER A 427 -28.17 10.20 -11.05
N ALA A 428 -28.07 11.00 -12.10
CA ALA A 428 -27.75 12.42 -12.01
C ALA A 428 -28.37 13.20 -13.16
N ARG A 429 -28.40 14.53 -13.00
CA ARG A 429 -28.61 15.45 -14.11
C ARG A 429 -27.48 15.30 -15.13
N LEU A 430 -27.83 15.37 -16.41
CA LEU A 430 -26.88 15.26 -17.51
C LEU A 430 -25.93 16.47 -17.50
N GLU A 431 -24.64 16.21 -17.65
CA GLU A 431 -23.59 17.20 -17.50
C GLU A 431 -23.55 18.19 -18.70
N LEU A 432 -23.22 19.47 -18.43
CA LEU A 432 -23.14 20.50 -19.48
C LEU A 432 -22.02 20.20 -20.49
N LYS A 433 -20.87 19.77 -19.98
CA LYS A 433 -19.71 19.35 -20.78
C LYS A 433 -19.60 17.83 -20.88
N GLY A 434 -19.20 17.38 -22.05
CA GLY A 434 -18.85 16.00 -22.32
C GLY A 434 -17.62 15.51 -21.54
N PRO A 435 -17.36 14.18 -21.56
CA PRO A 435 -16.30 13.55 -20.78
C PRO A 435 -14.89 14.09 -21.05
N PHE A 436 -14.68 14.72 -22.20
CA PHE A 436 -13.41 15.29 -22.63
C PHE A 436 -13.39 16.82 -22.66
N GLY A 437 -14.38 17.48 -22.05
CA GLY A 437 -14.49 18.95 -21.98
C GLY A 437 -15.25 19.60 -23.15
N ASP A 438 -15.74 18.80 -24.09
CA ASP A 438 -16.53 19.26 -25.24
C ASP A 438 -17.86 19.87 -24.79
N GLU A 439 -18.16 21.13 -25.16
CA GLU A 439 -19.45 21.78 -24.86
C GLU A 439 -20.62 21.03 -25.52
N SER A 440 -21.72 20.84 -24.80
CA SER A 440 -22.82 19.97 -25.27
C SER A 440 -24.22 20.47 -24.92
N VAL A 441 -25.20 20.09 -25.73
CA VAL A 441 -26.62 20.40 -25.50
C VAL A 441 -27.31 19.17 -24.91
N ALA A 442 -28.03 19.37 -23.81
CA ALA A 442 -28.85 18.33 -23.21
C ALA A 442 -29.95 17.85 -24.18
N THR A 443 -29.99 16.54 -24.42
CA THR A 443 -31.01 15.86 -25.26
C THR A 443 -31.28 14.48 -24.69
N SER A 444 -32.46 13.89 -24.96
CA SER A 444 -32.77 12.53 -24.51
C SER A 444 -31.73 11.51 -25.01
N ASN A 445 -31.41 11.48 -26.31
CA ASN A 445 -30.36 10.60 -26.87
C ASN A 445 -29.01 10.69 -26.14
N ARG A 446 -28.64 11.88 -25.62
CA ARG A 446 -27.40 12.09 -24.87
C ARG A 446 -27.49 11.54 -23.45
N ALA A 447 -28.64 11.69 -22.79
CA ALA A 447 -28.92 11.08 -21.49
C ALA A 447 -28.96 9.54 -21.57
N GLU A 448 -29.61 8.97 -22.59
CA GLU A 448 -29.68 7.52 -22.82
C GLU A 448 -28.28 6.89 -22.93
N LEU A 449 -27.42 7.50 -23.76
CA LEU A 449 -26.04 7.02 -23.93
C LEU A 449 -25.21 7.20 -22.65
N ARG A 450 -25.45 8.27 -21.89
CA ARG A 450 -24.82 8.51 -20.58
C ARG A 450 -25.24 7.46 -19.54
N ALA A 451 -26.48 6.98 -19.57
CA ALA A 451 -26.98 5.90 -18.74
C ALA A 451 -26.30 4.56 -19.06
N ALA A 452 -26.13 4.22 -20.35
CA ALA A 452 -25.41 3.01 -20.74
C ALA A 452 -23.92 3.04 -20.32
N ILE A 453 -23.26 4.19 -20.42
CA ILE A 453 -21.89 4.40 -19.92
C ILE A 453 -21.82 4.24 -18.39
N ALA A 454 -22.84 4.73 -17.67
CA ALA A 454 -22.94 4.61 -16.22
C ALA A 454 -22.97 3.14 -15.75
N VAL A 455 -23.67 2.25 -16.46
CA VAL A 455 -23.68 0.81 -16.12
C VAL A 455 -22.29 0.18 -16.14
N LEU A 456 -21.43 0.59 -17.08
CA LEU A 456 -20.07 0.06 -17.20
C LEU A 456 -19.07 0.71 -16.21
N ARG A 457 -19.25 1.99 -15.88
CA ARG A 457 -18.32 2.74 -15.01
C ARG A 457 -18.63 2.67 -13.52
N HIS A 458 -19.84 2.26 -13.12
CA HIS A 458 -20.28 2.32 -11.72
C HIS A 458 -20.49 0.97 -11.02
N ASN A 459 -20.19 -0.16 -11.65
CA ASN A 459 -20.16 -1.47 -10.97
C ASN A 459 -18.99 -2.31 -11.49
N ASP A 460 -18.24 -2.96 -10.59
CA ASP A 460 -17.17 -3.89 -11.01
C ASP A 460 -17.74 -5.29 -11.20
N TRP A 461 -18.33 -5.50 -12.38
CA TRP A 461 -18.91 -6.77 -12.79
C TRP A 461 -17.93 -7.94 -12.76
N ARG A 462 -16.61 -7.70 -12.86
CA ARG A 462 -15.60 -8.76 -12.81
C ARG A 462 -15.27 -9.14 -11.36
N ALA A 463 -15.19 -8.17 -10.45
CA ALA A 463 -15.07 -8.41 -9.01
C ALA A 463 -16.31 -9.12 -8.44
N ASP A 464 -17.51 -8.73 -8.89
CA ASP A 464 -18.77 -9.44 -8.58
C ASP A 464 -18.84 -10.84 -9.25
N GLY A 465 -17.82 -11.23 -10.03
CA GLY A 465 -17.61 -12.58 -10.51
C GLY A 465 -18.27 -12.93 -11.85
N PHE A 466 -18.87 -11.97 -12.55
CA PHE A 466 -19.49 -12.15 -13.88
C PHE A 466 -18.45 -12.11 -15.01
N THR A 467 -18.78 -12.68 -16.17
CA THR A 467 -17.99 -12.58 -17.42
C THR A 467 -18.80 -11.94 -18.55
N SER A 468 -20.08 -11.63 -18.33
CA SER A 468 -20.94 -10.92 -19.28
C SER A 468 -21.94 -10.04 -18.53
N VAL A 469 -22.20 -8.84 -19.04
CA VAL A 469 -23.24 -7.93 -18.56
C VAL A 469 -24.17 -7.53 -19.72
N VAL A 470 -25.47 -7.66 -19.49
CA VAL A 470 -26.53 -7.21 -20.39
C VAL A 470 -27.06 -5.87 -19.90
N ILE A 471 -27.07 -4.87 -20.79
CA ILE A 471 -27.66 -3.56 -20.53
C ILE A 471 -29.04 -3.53 -21.20
N ALA A 472 -30.10 -3.52 -20.40
CA ALA A 472 -31.46 -3.32 -20.87
C ALA A 472 -31.81 -1.81 -20.94
N THR A 473 -32.39 -1.39 -22.06
CA THR A 473 -32.85 -0.01 -22.30
C THR A 473 -33.95 -0.03 -23.36
N ASP A 474 -34.89 0.93 -23.29
CA ASP A 474 -35.87 1.17 -24.34
C ASP A 474 -35.33 2.08 -25.47
N SER A 475 -34.05 2.49 -25.41
CA SER A 475 -33.43 3.37 -26.40
C SER A 475 -32.90 2.61 -27.63
N SER A 476 -33.60 2.72 -28.76
CA SER A 476 -33.07 2.24 -30.06
C SER A 476 -31.83 3.03 -30.49
N TYR A 477 -31.70 4.29 -30.08
CA TYR A 477 -30.51 5.09 -30.38
C TYR A 477 -29.25 4.46 -29.75
N VAL A 478 -29.35 3.97 -28.51
CA VAL A 478 -28.25 3.27 -27.85
C VAL A 478 -28.05 1.89 -28.46
N VAL A 479 -29.08 1.04 -28.53
CA VAL A 479 -28.91 -0.37 -28.95
C VAL A 479 -28.47 -0.49 -30.42
N ASP A 480 -29.19 0.15 -31.35
CA ASP A 480 -28.89 0.01 -32.78
C ASP A 480 -27.67 0.88 -33.17
N GLY A 481 -27.41 1.96 -32.43
CA GLY A 481 -26.17 2.73 -32.51
C GLY A 481 -24.94 1.94 -32.10
N ALA A 482 -24.96 1.33 -30.92
CA ALA A 482 -23.84 0.58 -30.34
C ALA A 482 -23.50 -0.70 -31.12
N THR A 483 -24.53 -1.43 -31.57
CA THR A 483 -24.34 -2.73 -32.24
C THR A 483 -24.21 -2.62 -33.76
N GLY A 484 -24.60 -1.48 -34.35
CA GLY A 484 -24.64 -1.26 -35.80
C GLY A 484 -23.95 0.02 -36.26
N TRP A 485 -24.52 1.19 -35.97
CA TRP A 485 -24.11 2.45 -36.61
C TRP A 485 -22.69 2.88 -36.27
N VAL A 486 -22.26 2.70 -35.01
CA VAL A 486 -20.95 3.15 -34.53
C VAL A 486 -19.77 2.51 -35.30
N ARG A 487 -19.92 1.26 -35.76
CA ARG A 487 -18.93 0.59 -36.62
C ARG A 487 -18.72 1.33 -37.95
N SER A 488 -19.81 1.86 -38.51
CA SER A 488 -19.75 2.66 -39.73
C SER A 488 -19.21 4.07 -39.47
N TRP A 489 -19.53 4.67 -38.32
CA TRP A 489 -19.01 5.99 -37.94
C TRP A 489 -17.51 5.98 -37.68
N VAL A 490 -17.00 5.02 -36.90
CA VAL A 490 -15.55 4.85 -36.65
C VAL A 490 -14.80 4.69 -37.98
N ARG A 491 -15.27 3.78 -38.85
CA ARG A 491 -14.66 3.56 -40.18
C ARG A 491 -14.67 4.81 -41.06
N ASN A 492 -15.70 5.65 -40.96
CA ASN A 492 -15.86 6.85 -41.77
C ASN A 492 -15.32 8.12 -41.07
N GLY A 493 -14.49 8.00 -40.03
CA GLY A 493 -13.88 9.13 -39.33
C GLY A 493 -14.90 10.03 -38.61
N TRP A 494 -15.89 9.41 -37.95
CA TRP A 494 -17.00 10.05 -37.22
C TRP A 494 -17.89 10.97 -38.07
N LYS A 495 -18.06 10.64 -39.35
CA LYS A 495 -19.00 11.30 -40.26
C LYS A 495 -20.22 10.46 -40.54
N THR A 496 -21.36 11.14 -40.62
CA THR A 496 -22.65 10.59 -41.07
C THR A 496 -22.66 10.39 -42.59
N ARG A 497 -23.70 9.73 -43.13
CA ARG A 497 -23.83 9.50 -44.59
C ARG A 497 -23.98 10.80 -45.40
N THR A 498 -24.40 11.90 -44.78
CA THR A 498 -24.49 13.23 -45.41
C THR A 498 -23.18 14.02 -45.33
N GLY A 499 -22.16 13.51 -44.64
CA GLY A 499 -20.86 14.15 -44.46
C GLY A 499 -20.72 14.95 -43.16
N ASP A 500 -21.83 15.24 -42.48
CA ASP A 500 -21.87 15.95 -41.20
C ASP A 500 -21.25 15.12 -40.07
N SER A 501 -20.70 15.79 -39.05
CA SER A 501 -20.18 15.14 -37.83
C SER A 501 -21.28 14.38 -37.08
N VAL A 502 -20.92 13.24 -36.49
CA VAL A 502 -21.83 12.41 -35.70
C VAL A 502 -22.21 13.11 -34.38
N LYS A 503 -23.51 13.18 -34.10
CA LYS A 503 -24.03 13.74 -32.84
C LYS A 503 -23.66 12.86 -31.64
N ASN A 504 -23.26 13.48 -30.53
CA ASN A 504 -22.79 12.83 -29.31
C ASN A 504 -21.53 11.95 -29.51
N GLN A 505 -20.67 12.28 -30.48
CA GLN A 505 -19.41 11.58 -30.73
C GLN A 505 -18.58 11.39 -29.46
N ASP A 506 -18.49 12.42 -28.61
CA ASP A 506 -17.76 12.42 -27.35
C ASP A 506 -18.21 11.31 -26.38
N LEU A 507 -19.52 11.10 -26.23
CA LEU A 507 -20.04 10.01 -25.41
C LEU A 507 -19.92 8.65 -26.12
N TRP A 508 -20.05 8.60 -27.46
CA TRP A 508 -19.85 7.36 -28.20
C TRP A 508 -18.40 6.86 -28.11
N GLU A 509 -17.43 7.77 -28.21
CA GLU A 509 -16.01 7.47 -28.01
C GLU A 509 -15.75 6.98 -26.57
N LEU A 510 -16.30 7.64 -25.55
CA LEU A 510 -16.17 7.13 -24.18
C LEU A 510 -16.80 5.74 -24.02
N PHE A 511 -18.01 5.53 -24.54
CA PHE A 511 -18.71 4.25 -24.45
C PHE A 511 -17.93 3.11 -25.11
N LEU A 512 -17.35 3.33 -26.30
CA LEU A 512 -16.43 2.37 -26.92
C LEU A 512 -15.19 2.13 -26.04
N GLY A 513 -14.66 3.18 -25.41
CA GLY A 513 -13.51 3.10 -24.50
C GLY A 513 -13.78 2.18 -23.31
N GLU A 514 -14.98 2.25 -22.73
CA GLU A 514 -15.43 1.32 -21.68
C GLU A 514 -15.65 -0.09 -22.20
N VAL A 515 -16.31 -0.27 -23.36
CA VAL A 515 -16.52 -1.61 -23.95
C VAL A 515 -15.19 -2.31 -24.26
N GLU A 516 -14.20 -1.59 -24.77
CA GLU A 516 -12.84 -2.09 -24.95
C GLU A 516 -12.21 -2.50 -23.60
N LYS A 517 -12.45 -1.74 -22.53
CA LYS A 517 -11.89 -2.00 -21.18
C LYS A 517 -12.54 -3.21 -20.51
N CYS A 518 -13.85 -3.35 -20.68
CA CYS A 518 -14.59 -4.57 -20.35
C CYS A 518 -13.99 -5.78 -21.09
N ARG A 519 -13.76 -5.68 -22.41
CA ARG A 519 -13.16 -6.78 -23.18
C ARG A 519 -11.73 -7.12 -22.73
N GLU A 520 -10.89 -6.13 -22.45
CA GLU A 520 -9.53 -6.30 -21.91
C GLU A 520 -9.51 -7.01 -20.54
N THR A 521 -10.57 -6.85 -19.73
CA THR A 521 -10.72 -7.49 -18.41
C THR A 521 -11.52 -8.80 -18.45
N GLY A 522 -11.97 -9.25 -19.62
CA GLY A 522 -12.76 -10.48 -19.81
C GLY A 522 -14.24 -10.35 -19.45
N LEU A 523 -14.82 -9.15 -19.61
CA LEU A 523 -16.25 -8.88 -19.52
C LEU A 523 -16.84 -8.62 -20.92
N GLU A 524 -17.79 -9.45 -21.35
CA GLU A 524 -18.59 -9.18 -22.54
C GLU A 524 -19.71 -8.18 -22.23
N VAL A 525 -19.97 -7.24 -23.14
CA VAL A 525 -21.05 -6.25 -23.00
C VAL A 525 -22.09 -6.51 -24.09
N GLU A 526 -23.33 -6.77 -23.67
CA GLU A 526 -24.47 -7.00 -24.57
C GLU A 526 -25.57 -5.96 -24.35
N LEU A 527 -26.25 -5.56 -25.41
CA LEU A 527 -27.32 -4.56 -25.36
C LEU A 527 -28.67 -5.21 -25.68
N TRP A 528 -29.63 -5.12 -24.75
CA TRP A 528 -30.99 -5.61 -24.92
C TRP A 528 -31.96 -4.44 -25.10
N LYS A 529 -32.55 -4.34 -26.30
CA LYS A 529 -33.69 -3.46 -26.55
C LYS A 529 -34.93 -4.07 -25.89
N ILE A 530 -35.49 -3.39 -24.90
CA ILE A 530 -36.74 -3.77 -24.23
C ILE A 530 -37.88 -2.77 -24.53
N PRO A 531 -39.15 -3.15 -24.33
CA PRO A 531 -40.27 -2.20 -24.26
C PRO A 531 -40.16 -1.29 -23.02
N ARG A 532 -40.76 -0.10 -23.07
CA ARG A 532 -40.64 0.91 -22.00
C ARG A 532 -41.34 0.49 -20.71
N GLU A 533 -42.44 -0.23 -20.83
CA GLU A 533 -43.19 -0.92 -19.77
C GLU A 533 -42.39 -2.06 -19.08
N MET A 534 -41.17 -2.32 -19.53
CA MET A 534 -40.20 -3.19 -18.83
C MET A 534 -39.00 -2.41 -18.25
N ASN A 535 -38.95 -1.08 -18.40
CA ASN A 535 -37.87 -0.19 -17.91
C ASN A 535 -38.36 0.81 -16.83
N GLU A 536 -39.55 0.60 -16.27
CA GLU A 536 -40.31 1.61 -15.49
C GLU A 536 -39.52 2.28 -14.35
N VAL A 537 -38.68 1.52 -13.63
CA VAL A 537 -37.89 2.04 -12.51
C VAL A 537 -36.81 3.02 -12.98
N ALA A 538 -36.12 2.71 -14.08
CA ALA A 538 -35.09 3.58 -14.61
C ALA A 538 -35.71 4.84 -15.24
N ASP A 539 -36.80 4.70 -15.99
CA ASP A 539 -37.58 5.80 -16.58
C ASP A 539 -38.14 6.77 -15.51
N ALA A 540 -38.73 6.24 -14.43
CA ALA A 540 -39.24 7.05 -13.34
C ALA A 540 -38.13 7.86 -12.65
N VAL A 541 -37.03 7.20 -12.28
CA VAL A 541 -35.89 7.86 -11.62
C VAL A 541 -35.24 8.89 -12.54
N ALA A 542 -35.04 8.58 -13.82
CA ALA A 542 -34.48 9.55 -14.77
C ALA A 542 -35.36 10.81 -14.86
N LYS A 543 -36.69 10.67 -14.90
CA LYS A 543 -37.63 11.81 -14.91
C LYS A 543 -37.63 12.62 -13.61
N GLU A 544 -37.57 11.96 -12.46
CA GLU A 544 -37.51 12.64 -11.16
C GLU A 544 -36.21 13.44 -11.01
N THR A 545 -35.07 12.84 -11.40
CA THR A 545 -33.74 13.44 -11.27
C THR A 545 -33.54 14.69 -12.14
N ILE A 546 -34.35 14.92 -13.19
CA ILE A 546 -34.37 16.20 -13.95
C ILE A 546 -34.52 17.41 -13.01
N TYR A 547 -35.30 17.26 -11.93
CA TYR A 547 -35.64 18.34 -11.00
C TYR A 547 -34.73 18.39 -9.75
N MET A 548 -33.71 17.53 -9.67
CA MET A 548 -32.84 17.42 -8.49
C MET A 548 -31.55 18.24 -8.60
N GLY A 549 -31.48 19.35 -7.86
CA GLY A 549 -30.24 20.11 -7.65
C GLY A 549 -29.71 20.87 -8.89
N PRO A 550 -28.51 21.48 -8.78
CA PRO A 550 -27.88 22.18 -9.91
C PRO A 550 -27.46 21.19 -11.02
N VAL A 551 -27.40 21.65 -12.26
CA VAL A 551 -26.79 20.87 -13.35
C VAL A 551 -25.29 20.78 -13.10
N PRO A 552 -24.67 19.59 -13.08
CA PRO A 552 -23.21 19.46 -13.02
C PRO A 552 -22.57 20.02 -14.29
N THR A 553 -21.52 20.83 -14.13
CA THR A 553 -20.81 21.45 -15.26
C THR A 553 -19.98 20.42 -16.03
N ASP A 554 -19.20 19.64 -15.31
CA ASP A 554 -18.24 18.70 -15.86
C ASP A 554 -18.72 17.26 -15.71
N PHE A 555 -18.37 16.38 -16.65
CA PHE A 555 -18.64 14.94 -16.56
C PHE A 555 -18.01 14.36 -15.29
N GLU A 556 -18.79 13.70 -14.45
CA GLU A 556 -18.32 13.12 -13.18
C GLU A 556 -18.62 11.62 -13.07
N ASN A 557 -17.65 10.88 -12.52
CA ASN A 557 -17.94 9.55 -12.00
C ASN A 557 -18.62 9.73 -10.65
N ILE A 558 -19.95 9.66 -10.62
CA ILE A 558 -20.70 9.45 -9.38
C ILE A 558 -20.05 8.31 -8.56
N PRO A 559 -19.60 8.56 -7.32
CA PRO A 559 -19.13 7.49 -6.45
C PRO A 559 -20.26 6.51 -6.13
N LEU A 560 -19.92 5.23 -6.00
CA LEU A 560 -20.79 4.18 -5.43
C LEU A 560 -21.27 4.59 -4.02
N GLY A 561 -22.36 5.35 -3.93
CA GLY A 561 -22.86 5.87 -2.65
C GLY A 561 -23.81 7.07 -2.70
N SER A 562 -23.80 7.93 -3.74
CA SER A 562 -24.72 9.08 -3.77
C SER A 562 -26.08 8.75 -4.37
N SER A 563 -27.00 8.27 -3.53
CA SER A 563 -28.43 8.42 -3.78
C SER A 563 -28.93 9.72 -3.15
N ALA A 564 -29.49 10.62 -3.97
CA ALA A 564 -29.98 11.92 -3.55
C ALA A 564 -31.38 11.84 -2.89
N ALA A 565 -31.51 11.04 -1.82
CA ALA A 565 -32.74 10.99 -1.02
C ALA A 565 -32.48 10.51 0.42
N SER A 566 -32.04 11.42 1.29
CA SER A 566 -32.12 11.23 2.75
C SER A 566 -32.56 12.52 3.43
N ALA A 567 -33.88 12.63 3.64
CA ALA A 567 -34.44 13.63 4.53
C ALA A 567 -33.97 13.33 5.96
N ARG A 568 -33.30 14.31 6.58
CA ARG A 568 -32.59 14.11 7.85
C ARG A 568 -33.55 13.82 9.01
N THR A 569 -33.42 12.65 9.62
CA THR A 569 -33.66 12.48 11.07
C THR A 569 -32.32 12.63 11.81
N PRO A 570 -32.32 13.15 13.06
CA PRO A 570 -31.08 13.42 13.79
C PRO A 570 -30.46 12.12 14.30
N VAL A 571 -29.40 11.66 13.63
CA VAL A 571 -28.53 10.59 14.11
C VAL A 571 -27.56 11.18 15.14
N GLU A 572 -27.38 10.49 16.27
CA GLU A 572 -26.37 10.80 17.28
C GLU A 572 -24.98 10.96 16.64
N PRO A 573 -24.19 12.00 16.97
CA PRO A 573 -22.85 12.17 16.41
C PRO A 573 -21.98 10.95 16.69
N ARG A 574 -21.25 10.45 15.67
CA ARG A 574 -20.35 9.30 15.79
C ARG A 574 -18.92 9.68 15.42
N VAL A 575 -17.96 9.18 16.19
CA VAL A 575 -16.51 9.31 15.91
C VAL A 575 -15.90 7.91 15.88
N LEU A 576 -15.26 7.54 14.76
CA LEU A 576 -14.44 6.34 14.69
C LEU A 576 -13.03 6.64 15.21
N CYS A 577 -12.63 6.02 16.31
CA CYS A 577 -11.31 6.12 16.90
C CYS A 577 -10.43 4.95 16.43
N LEU A 578 -9.31 5.26 15.77
CA LEU A 578 -8.29 4.29 15.32
C LEU A 578 -7.09 4.34 16.28
N CYS A 579 -6.94 3.29 17.10
CA CYS A 579 -5.91 3.19 18.13
C CYS A 579 -5.26 1.79 18.08
N LEU A 580 -4.25 1.62 17.22
CA LEU A 580 -3.77 0.32 16.74
C LEU A 580 -2.47 -0.16 17.42
N GLU A 581 -1.82 0.68 18.24
CA GLU A 581 -0.58 0.32 18.96
C GLU A 581 -0.58 0.73 20.44
N TYR A 582 -1.22 1.84 20.84
CA TYR A 582 -1.00 2.47 22.15
C TYR A 582 -2.29 2.74 22.96
N GLU A 583 -3.25 1.81 22.94
CA GLU A 583 -4.55 2.00 23.59
C GLU A 583 -4.49 2.32 25.09
N SER A 584 -3.68 1.60 25.87
CA SER A 584 -3.55 1.86 27.32
C SER A 584 -3.09 3.29 27.59
N MET A 585 -2.01 3.72 26.93
CA MET A 585 -1.49 5.07 27.04
C MET A 585 -2.46 6.14 26.52
N PHE A 586 -3.22 5.84 25.48
CA PHE A 586 -4.28 6.74 25.00
C PHE A 586 -5.37 6.92 26.08
N ASN A 587 -5.80 5.83 26.73
CA ASN A 587 -6.78 5.90 27.82
C ASN A 587 -6.26 6.67 29.04
N ASP A 588 -5.01 6.44 29.44
CA ASP A 588 -4.44 7.04 30.65
C ASP A 588 -4.13 8.53 30.46
N ILE A 589 -3.47 8.92 29.36
CA ILE A 589 -3.05 10.32 29.11
C ILE A 589 -4.23 11.18 28.64
N TYR A 590 -5.12 10.64 27.81
CA TYR A 590 -6.19 11.41 27.16
C TYR A 590 -7.58 11.15 27.76
N ALA A 591 -7.64 10.67 29.01
CA ALA A 591 -8.89 10.39 29.73
C ALA A 591 -9.88 11.57 29.73
N SER A 592 -9.38 12.80 29.88
CA SER A 592 -10.18 14.03 29.82
C SER A 592 -10.79 14.23 28.43
N LEU A 593 -9.98 14.26 27.37
CA LEU A 593 -10.42 14.32 25.98
C LEU A 593 -11.42 13.21 25.63
N ILE A 594 -11.16 11.96 26.03
CA ILE A 594 -12.07 10.83 25.82
C ILE A 594 -13.43 11.11 26.46
N SER A 595 -13.46 11.51 27.73
CA SER A 595 -14.69 11.87 28.45
C SER A 595 -15.46 13.00 27.76
N ARG A 596 -14.75 14.03 27.26
CA ARG A 596 -15.36 15.16 26.55
C ARG A 596 -15.90 14.79 25.17
N ILE A 597 -15.31 13.79 24.50
CA ILE A 597 -15.84 13.20 23.26
C ILE A 597 -17.08 12.37 23.56
N THR A 598 -17.01 11.42 24.51
CA THR A 598 -18.13 10.50 24.82
C THR A 598 -19.34 11.18 25.45
N ALA A 599 -19.17 12.36 26.06
CA ALA A 599 -20.27 13.21 26.50
C ALA A 599 -21.05 13.90 25.37
N LYS A 600 -20.57 13.84 24.11
CA LYS A 600 -21.13 14.57 22.96
C LYS A 600 -21.35 13.70 21.71
N ALA A 601 -20.66 12.58 21.61
CA ALA A 601 -20.69 11.67 20.48
C ALA A 601 -20.47 10.23 20.93
N LYS A 602 -21.10 9.28 20.25
CA LYS A 602 -20.74 7.87 20.38
C LYS A 602 -19.36 7.65 19.75
N MET A 603 -18.41 7.17 20.54
CA MET A 603 -17.06 6.87 20.07
C MET A 603 -16.89 5.36 19.86
N ASP A 604 -16.89 4.93 18.61
CA ASP A 604 -16.57 3.56 18.22
C ASP A 604 -15.04 3.40 18.14
N ARG A 605 -14.47 2.26 18.53
CA ARG A 605 -13.01 2.03 18.58
C ARG A 605 -12.58 0.84 17.74
N ALA A 606 -11.54 1.02 16.94
CA ALA A 606 -10.81 -0.05 16.29
C ALA A 606 -9.39 -0.17 16.89
N THR A 607 -9.09 -1.36 17.44
CA THR A 607 -7.82 -1.68 18.11
C THR A 607 -7.03 -2.78 17.40
N THR A 608 -7.55 -3.28 16.27
CA THR A 608 -6.89 -4.28 15.41
C THR A 608 -7.00 -3.84 13.95
N GLN A 609 -6.09 -4.32 13.10
CA GLN A 609 -6.10 -4.04 11.67
C GLN A 609 -7.44 -4.42 11.01
N GLN A 610 -7.98 -5.60 11.34
CA GLN A 610 -9.24 -6.07 10.74
C GLN A 610 -10.41 -5.20 11.18
N ALA A 611 -10.56 -4.91 12.48
CA ALA A 611 -11.63 -4.05 12.98
C ALA A 611 -11.56 -2.64 12.37
N ALA A 612 -10.36 -2.12 12.12
CA ALA A 612 -10.19 -0.83 11.45
C ALA A 612 -10.65 -0.88 9.99
N LEU A 613 -10.29 -1.94 9.24
CA LEU A 613 -10.78 -2.14 7.88
C LEU A 613 -12.30 -2.30 7.84
N ASP A 614 -12.87 -3.15 8.70
CA ASP A 614 -14.31 -3.40 8.79
C ASP A 614 -15.11 -2.13 9.13
N MET A 615 -14.56 -1.24 9.98
CA MET A 615 -15.20 0.03 10.34
C MET A 615 -15.02 1.12 9.28
N LEU A 616 -13.90 1.14 8.56
CA LEU A 616 -13.65 2.09 7.46
C LEU A 616 -14.39 1.74 6.17
N THR A 617 -14.75 0.47 5.95
CA THR A 617 -15.50 0.00 4.77
C THR A 617 -17.02 -0.05 4.97
N GLN A 618 -17.54 0.41 6.12
CA GLN A 618 -18.98 0.53 6.36
C GLN A 618 -19.63 1.47 5.33
N ASN A 619 -20.91 1.24 5.04
CA ASN A 619 -21.70 2.09 4.16
C ASN A 619 -22.92 2.64 4.93
N PRO A 620 -23.03 3.96 5.17
CA PRO A 620 -22.07 5.01 4.77
C PRO A 620 -20.74 4.91 5.56
N PRO A 621 -19.62 5.39 4.98
CA PRO A 621 -18.33 5.42 5.66
C PRO A 621 -18.37 6.40 6.86
N PRO A 622 -17.48 6.21 7.86
CA PRO A 622 -17.44 7.04 9.06
C PRO A 622 -17.16 8.51 8.71
N SER A 623 -18.07 9.41 9.09
CA SER A 623 -17.98 10.85 8.77
C SER A 623 -16.87 11.58 9.54
N VAL A 624 -16.51 11.09 10.72
CA VAL A 624 -15.41 11.61 11.54
C VAL A 624 -14.52 10.46 12.00
N ILE A 625 -13.23 10.56 11.72
CA ILE A 625 -12.20 9.58 12.05
C ILE A 625 -11.14 10.27 12.91
N PHE A 626 -10.92 9.77 14.12
CA PHE A 626 -9.86 10.20 15.02
C PHE A 626 -8.73 9.17 15.01
N VAL A 627 -7.58 9.54 14.43
CA VAL A 627 -6.35 8.76 14.48
C VAL A 627 -5.58 9.16 15.74
N THR A 628 -5.48 8.24 16.69
CA THR A 628 -4.88 8.52 18.00
C THR A 628 -3.44 8.04 18.13
N ASP A 629 -2.98 7.11 17.28
CA ASP A 629 -1.62 6.58 17.33
C ASP A 629 -0.98 6.29 15.96
N ALA A 630 0.34 6.09 15.99
CA ALA A 630 1.16 5.89 14.80
C ALA A 630 1.02 4.50 14.16
N GLY A 631 0.26 3.57 14.76
CA GLY A 631 0.06 2.22 14.19
C GLY A 631 -0.61 2.26 12.82
N VAL A 632 -1.46 3.28 12.56
CA VAL A 632 -2.03 3.49 11.23
C VAL A 632 -0.95 3.74 10.16
N ALA A 633 0.19 4.34 10.52
CA ALA A 633 1.29 4.63 9.60
C ALA A 633 2.14 3.39 9.26
N ASN A 634 2.03 2.33 10.06
CA ASN A 634 2.61 1.01 9.78
C ASN A 634 1.66 0.16 8.91
N LEU A 635 0.36 0.28 9.14
CA LEU A 635 -0.68 -0.50 8.48
C LEU A 635 -1.18 0.20 7.21
N MET A 636 -0.35 0.19 6.16
CA MET A 636 -0.60 0.94 4.92
C MET A 636 -1.97 0.69 4.27
N GLY A 637 -2.54 -0.52 4.35
CA GLY A 637 -3.90 -0.79 3.84
C GLY A 637 -5.01 -0.10 4.66
N VAL A 638 -4.83 0.05 5.97
CA VAL A 638 -5.72 0.87 6.82
C VAL A 638 -5.55 2.34 6.47
N TRP A 639 -4.31 2.81 6.32
CA TRP A 639 -4.03 4.20 5.93
C TRP A 639 -4.61 4.58 4.56
N GLU A 640 -4.55 3.66 3.59
CA GLU A 640 -5.21 3.83 2.28
C GLU A 640 -6.73 3.98 2.43
N ARG A 641 -7.39 3.17 3.27
CA ARG A 641 -8.82 3.35 3.56
C ARG A 641 -9.15 4.62 4.35
N VAL A 642 -8.27 5.09 5.22
CA VAL A 642 -8.40 6.43 5.84
C VAL A 642 -8.29 7.53 4.79
N ILE A 643 -7.38 7.41 3.81
CA ILE A 643 -7.25 8.34 2.69
C ILE A 643 -8.50 8.31 1.78
N ASP A 644 -9.08 7.12 1.52
CA ASP A 644 -10.31 7.00 0.73
C ASP A 644 -11.49 7.66 1.43
N CYS A 645 -11.67 7.43 2.74
CA CYS A 645 -12.70 8.10 3.54
C CYS A 645 -12.51 9.63 3.54
N LEU A 646 -11.28 10.10 3.79
CA LEU A 646 -10.91 11.51 3.74
C LEU A 646 -11.26 12.14 2.39
N ARG A 647 -10.83 11.53 1.28
CA ARG A 647 -11.12 12.04 -0.06
C ARG A 647 -12.62 11.97 -0.40
N GLY A 648 -13.32 10.98 0.15
CA GLY A 648 -14.77 10.78 0.01
C GLY A 648 -15.63 11.78 0.79
N GLY A 649 -15.09 12.45 1.82
CA GLY A 649 -15.81 13.48 2.58
C GLY A 649 -15.62 13.44 4.10
N SER A 650 -14.96 12.42 4.64
CA SER A 650 -14.75 12.30 6.10
C SER A 650 -13.79 13.35 6.63
N THR A 651 -14.02 13.81 7.85
CA THR A 651 -13.02 14.58 8.62
C THR A 651 -12.07 13.61 9.33
N VAL A 652 -10.78 13.69 9.04
CA VAL A 652 -9.72 12.89 9.68
C VAL A 652 -8.86 13.79 10.55
N VAL A 653 -8.76 13.48 11.85
CA VAL A 653 -7.91 14.22 12.79
C VAL A 653 -6.80 13.31 13.29
N LEU A 654 -5.55 13.73 13.13
CA LEU A 654 -4.35 13.06 13.67
C LEU A 654 -3.85 13.84 14.88
N ALA A 655 -3.94 13.25 16.07
CA ALA A 655 -3.49 13.88 17.32
C ALA A 655 -3.08 12.81 18.35
N ALA A 656 -2.92 13.24 19.61
CA ALA A 656 -2.57 12.38 20.73
C ALA A 656 -1.26 11.59 20.47
N SER A 657 -1.24 10.30 20.80
CA SER A 657 -0.08 9.43 20.61
C SER A 657 0.44 9.35 19.16
N PHE A 658 -0.34 9.74 18.13
CA PHE A 658 0.18 9.82 16.76
C PHE A 658 1.39 10.75 16.70
N SER A 659 1.24 11.97 17.23
CA SER A 659 2.30 12.97 17.27
C SER A 659 3.46 12.54 18.17
N SER A 660 3.18 11.82 19.26
CA SER A 660 4.19 11.33 20.21
C SER A 660 5.05 10.17 19.67
N PHE A 661 4.51 9.31 18.81
CA PHE A 661 5.17 8.04 18.42
C PHE A 661 5.52 7.92 16.93
N VAL A 662 4.93 8.72 16.03
CA VAL A 662 5.27 8.68 14.61
C VAL A 662 6.74 9.07 14.40
N SER A 663 7.48 8.31 13.59
CA SER A 663 8.83 8.64 13.14
C SER A 663 8.80 9.64 11.97
N GLU A 664 9.93 10.27 11.65
CA GLU A 664 10.03 11.11 10.46
C GLU A 664 9.73 10.34 9.16
N GLY A 665 10.21 9.10 9.05
CA GLY A 665 9.98 8.24 7.89
C GLY A 665 8.51 7.85 7.71
N GLN A 666 7.80 7.52 8.80
CA GLN A 666 6.35 7.27 8.78
C GLN A 666 5.58 8.55 8.44
N PHE A 667 5.84 9.65 9.15
CA PHE A 667 5.18 10.95 8.94
C PHE A 667 5.29 11.39 7.47
N ASN A 668 6.51 11.47 6.96
CA ASN A 668 6.77 11.91 5.59
C ASN A 668 6.09 10.99 4.56
N ARG A 669 5.99 9.68 4.81
CA ARG A 669 5.32 8.72 3.94
C ARG A 669 3.80 8.89 3.96
N CYS A 670 3.20 9.09 5.13
CA CYS A 670 1.76 9.32 5.28
C CYS A 670 1.29 10.55 4.51
N PHE A 671 1.91 11.72 4.72
CA PHE A 671 1.50 12.96 4.06
C PHE A 671 1.86 12.99 2.57
N ASN A 672 2.99 12.40 2.16
CA ASN A 672 3.31 12.21 0.74
C ASN A 672 2.21 11.37 0.03
N LYS A 673 1.68 10.31 0.65
CA LYS A 673 0.62 9.44 0.09
C LYS A 673 -0.72 10.16 -0.05
N ILE A 674 -1.02 11.09 0.86
CA ILE A 674 -2.17 12.01 0.74
C ILE A 674 -2.00 12.94 -0.48
N GLY A 675 -0.77 13.38 -0.75
CA GLY A 675 -0.42 14.38 -1.76
C GLY A 675 0.00 15.74 -1.16
N LEU A 676 0.23 15.80 0.16
CA LEU A 676 0.64 17.03 0.86
C LEU A 676 2.17 17.12 0.95
N PRO A 677 2.77 18.31 0.72
CA PRO A 677 4.22 18.50 0.77
C PRO A 677 4.79 18.54 2.20
N TRP A 678 3.96 18.25 3.21
CA TRP A 678 4.27 18.40 4.63
C TRP A 678 5.48 17.56 5.04
N LYS A 679 6.30 18.12 5.93
CA LYS A 679 7.45 17.44 6.55
C LYS A 679 7.43 17.61 8.05
N ARG A 680 7.90 16.59 8.77
CA ARG A 680 8.12 16.68 10.22
C ARG A 680 9.13 17.79 10.49
N GLY A 681 8.77 18.73 11.37
CA GLY A 681 9.63 19.81 11.83
C GLY A 681 10.31 19.48 13.16
N GLY A 682 10.63 20.52 13.94
CA GLY A 682 11.22 20.35 15.26
C GLY A 682 10.34 19.59 16.26
N TYR A 683 10.94 19.20 17.39
CA TYR A 683 10.25 18.64 18.54
C TYR A 683 10.69 19.35 19.83
N TYR A 684 9.85 20.25 20.35
CA TYR A 684 10.17 21.06 21.52
C TYR A 684 8.93 21.74 22.12
N ARG A 685 9.07 22.30 23.33
CA ARG A 685 8.02 23.10 23.99
C ARG A 685 8.15 24.58 23.65
N THR A 686 7.04 25.22 23.26
CA THR A 686 6.98 26.66 23.03
C THR A 686 5.56 27.20 23.23
N ASN A 687 5.41 28.52 23.28
CA ASN A 687 4.07 29.13 23.23
C ASN A 687 3.62 29.18 21.77
N VAL A 688 2.46 28.59 21.51
CA VAL A 688 1.80 28.63 20.20
C VAL A 688 0.66 29.64 20.25
N SER A 689 0.34 30.26 19.11
CA SER A 689 -0.73 31.26 19.03
C SER A 689 -1.67 30.99 17.86
N LEU A 690 -2.97 31.23 18.07
CA LEU A 690 -4.01 31.08 17.07
C LEU A 690 -3.84 32.14 15.98
N ARG A 691 -3.80 31.76 14.71
CA ARG A 691 -3.75 32.72 13.61
C ARG A 691 -5.10 33.45 13.46
N PRO A 692 -5.10 34.78 13.26
CA PRO A 692 -6.35 35.50 12.96
C PRO A 692 -6.99 35.03 11.65
N GLY A 693 -8.31 34.86 11.65
CA GLY A 693 -9.10 34.61 10.43
C GLY A 693 -9.10 33.18 9.87
N VAL A 694 -8.50 32.21 10.56
CA VAL A 694 -8.46 30.79 10.14
C VAL A 694 -9.56 29.92 10.76
N VAL A 695 -10.29 30.48 11.73
CA VAL A 695 -11.48 29.89 12.39
C VAL A 695 -12.59 30.94 12.45
N ASP A 696 -13.84 30.50 12.50
CA ASP A 696 -15.00 31.37 12.69
C ASP A 696 -15.02 32.02 14.09
N ASP A 697 -15.79 33.10 14.26
CA ASP A 697 -15.83 33.84 15.53
C ASP A 697 -16.38 33.00 16.70
N ARG A 698 -17.25 32.01 16.44
CA ARG A 698 -17.80 31.11 17.47
C ARG A 698 -16.73 30.16 18.02
N LEU A 699 -15.90 29.58 17.16
CA LEU A 699 -14.75 28.76 17.59
C LEU A 699 -13.66 29.62 18.24
N LYS A 700 -13.44 30.84 17.73
CA LYS A 700 -12.44 31.79 18.25
C LYS A 700 -12.70 32.21 19.69
N GLU A 701 -13.96 32.26 20.15
CA GLU A 701 -14.30 32.51 21.56
C GLU A 701 -14.00 31.32 22.48
N GLN A 702 -13.95 30.09 21.94
CA GLN A 702 -13.77 28.85 22.71
C GLN A 702 -12.33 28.31 22.68
N LEU A 703 -11.53 28.74 21.70
CA LEU A 703 -10.13 28.37 21.53
C LEU A 703 -9.19 29.39 22.20
N LEU A 704 -8.17 28.90 22.91
CA LEU A 704 -7.22 29.79 23.59
C LEU A 704 -6.40 30.60 22.58
N PRO A 705 -6.28 31.94 22.71
CA PRO A 705 -5.54 32.76 21.74
C PRO A 705 -4.04 32.44 21.71
N SER A 706 -3.47 32.00 22.85
CA SER A 706 -2.13 31.42 22.94
C SER A 706 -2.03 30.50 24.16
N TYR A 707 -1.24 29.42 24.05
CA TYR A 707 -0.92 28.53 25.17
C TYR A 707 0.45 27.84 24.98
N SER A 708 1.00 27.26 26.05
CA SER A 708 2.25 26.49 25.98
C SER A 708 1.98 25.06 25.53
N GLN A 709 2.68 24.59 24.50
CA GLN A 709 2.52 23.25 23.95
C GLN A 709 3.88 22.60 23.76
N LYS A 710 4.04 21.33 24.15
CA LYS A 710 5.15 20.48 23.70
C LYS A 710 4.67 19.77 22.44
N ALA A 711 5.28 20.07 21.30
CA ALA A 711 4.76 19.61 20.01
C ALA A 711 5.85 19.03 19.10
N VAL A 712 5.44 18.10 18.26
CA VAL A 712 6.09 17.84 16.97
C VAL A 712 5.49 18.83 15.96
N TYR A 713 6.32 19.72 15.43
CA TYR A 713 5.88 20.73 14.47
C TYR A 713 5.86 20.16 13.05
N VAL A 714 5.20 20.90 12.15
CA VAL A 714 5.12 20.58 10.72
C VAL A 714 5.66 21.74 9.90
N GLN A 715 6.36 21.40 8.82
CA GLN A 715 6.90 22.33 7.84
C GLN A 715 6.16 22.17 6.50
N ARG A 716 6.18 23.23 5.68
CA ARG A 716 5.56 23.28 4.33
C ARG A 716 4.02 23.15 4.33
N VAL A 717 3.36 23.62 5.40
CA VAL A 717 1.91 23.81 5.44
C VAL A 717 1.55 25.15 4.76
N SER A 718 0.45 25.22 4.01
CA SER A 718 -0.05 26.49 3.45
C SER A 718 -0.46 27.44 4.57
N ARG A 719 -0.18 28.74 4.44
CA ARG A 719 -0.54 29.75 5.47
C ARG A 719 -2.04 29.81 5.79
N SER A 720 -2.90 29.46 4.83
CA SER A 720 -4.36 29.35 5.00
C SER A 720 -4.77 28.25 5.98
N ASP A 721 -3.94 27.22 6.11
CA ASP A 721 -4.29 25.96 6.77
C ASP A 721 -3.71 25.89 8.20
N VAL A 722 -2.97 26.92 8.63
CA VAL A 722 -2.29 26.95 9.92
C VAL A 722 -3.20 27.55 10.98
N TRP A 723 -3.69 26.73 11.90
CA TRP A 723 -4.44 27.20 13.07
C TRP A 723 -3.51 27.75 14.14
N TYR A 724 -2.51 26.97 14.58
CA TYR A 724 -1.54 27.40 15.57
C TYR A 724 -0.10 27.28 15.06
N ALA A 725 0.68 28.33 15.27
CA ALA A 725 2.11 28.38 14.99
C ALA A 725 2.90 28.75 16.24
N GLY A 726 4.11 28.20 16.34
CA GLY A 726 5.10 28.52 17.38
C GLY A 726 6.12 29.55 16.91
N LYS A 727 7.34 29.47 17.44
CA LYS A 727 8.47 30.29 16.99
C LYS A 727 8.83 29.97 15.54
N GLN A 728 9.37 30.96 14.83
CA GLN A 728 9.83 30.84 13.43
C GLN A 728 8.75 30.36 12.43
N ASP A 729 7.46 30.66 12.68
CA ASP A 729 6.32 30.22 11.85
C ASP A 729 6.14 28.67 11.78
N GLU A 730 6.85 27.88 12.61
CA GLU A 730 6.69 26.41 12.65
C GLU A 730 5.28 26.02 13.14
N VAL A 731 4.65 25.06 12.46
CA VAL A 731 3.21 24.79 12.59
C VAL A 731 2.95 23.70 13.62
N ALA A 732 2.23 24.03 14.69
CA ALA A 732 1.83 23.09 15.73
C ALA A 732 0.46 22.46 15.46
N VAL A 733 -0.43 23.20 14.80
CA VAL A 733 -1.77 22.75 14.42
C VAL A 733 -2.09 23.18 13.00
N ALA A 734 -2.52 22.23 12.17
CA ALA A 734 -2.95 22.45 10.80
C ALA A 734 -4.33 21.84 10.53
N PHE A 735 -5.15 22.50 9.71
CA PHE A 735 -6.44 22.01 9.23
C PHE A 735 -6.57 22.36 7.75
N THR A 736 -6.61 21.36 6.86
CA THR A 736 -6.57 21.55 5.40
C THR A 736 -7.62 20.69 4.70
N LYS A 737 -8.05 21.09 3.50
CA LYS A 737 -9.01 20.33 2.69
C LYS A 737 -8.29 19.29 1.82
N VAL A 738 -8.77 18.06 1.81
CA VAL A 738 -8.21 16.96 1.01
C VAL A 738 -9.34 16.22 0.30
N GLY A 739 -9.43 16.37 -1.03
CA GLY A 739 -10.60 15.88 -1.77
C GLY A 739 -11.86 16.58 -1.27
N ASN A 740 -12.87 15.81 -0.86
CA ASN A 740 -14.10 16.35 -0.28
C ASN A 740 -14.06 16.53 1.25
N GLY A 741 -13.13 15.88 1.96
CA GLY A 741 -13.03 15.92 3.42
C GLY A 741 -11.98 16.89 3.96
N MET A 742 -11.82 16.88 5.28
CA MET A 742 -10.93 17.75 6.03
C MET A 742 -9.89 16.96 6.82
N LEU A 743 -8.63 17.38 6.75
CA LEU A 743 -7.50 16.77 7.44
C LEU A 743 -6.97 17.70 8.53
N GLY A 744 -7.08 17.26 9.78
CA GLY A 744 -6.48 17.90 10.95
C GLY A 744 -5.22 17.23 11.42
N TYR A 745 -4.24 18.03 11.83
CA TYR A 745 -3.06 17.59 12.56
C TYR A 745 -2.88 18.46 13.80
N VAL A 746 -2.72 17.83 14.96
CA VAL A 746 -2.40 18.48 16.24
C VAL A 746 -1.12 17.85 16.78
N GLY A 747 -0.03 18.62 16.74
CA GLY A 747 1.31 18.16 17.08
C GLY A 747 1.57 17.89 18.56
N ASP A 748 0.59 18.11 19.44
CA ASP A 748 0.75 17.92 20.89
C ASP A 748 1.10 16.49 21.24
N VAL A 749 2.04 16.33 22.17
CA VAL A 749 2.46 15.04 22.72
C VAL A 749 2.08 14.83 24.18
N ASN A 750 1.58 15.88 24.85
CA ASN A 750 1.36 15.97 26.29
C ASN A 750 -0.11 16.07 26.71
N GLY A 751 -1.05 16.30 25.77
CA GLY A 751 -2.47 16.46 26.09
C GLY A 751 -2.82 17.77 26.79
N GLU A 752 -2.26 18.89 26.34
CA GLU A 752 -2.52 20.21 26.92
C GLU A 752 -3.99 20.62 26.75
N ASN A 753 -4.58 21.28 27.77
CA ASN A 753 -5.99 21.71 27.75
C ASN A 753 -6.36 22.56 26.52
N GLY A 754 -5.44 23.37 26.01
CA GLY A 754 -5.63 24.14 24.77
C GLY A 754 -5.78 23.23 23.53
N SER A 755 -4.97 22.18 23.46
CA SER A 755 -5.02 21.19 22.38
C SER A 755 -6.26 20.33 22.43
N GLU A 756 -6.80 20.00 23.62
CA GLU A 756 -8.08 19.28 23.72
C GLU A 756 -9.23 20.06 23.06
N ALA A 757 -9.31 21.38 23.29
CA ALA A 757 -10.32 22.24 22.67
C ALA A 757 -10.16 22.28 21.14
N VAL A 758 -8.92 22.30 20.64
CA VAL A 758 -8.60 22.21 19.21
C VAL A 758 -9.06 20.88 18.61
N VAL A 759 -8.74 19.74 19.25
CA VAL A 759 -9.17 18.41 18.75
C VAL A 759 -10.70 18.32 18.72
N LEU A 760 -11.39 18.75 19.78
CA LEU A 760 -12.85 18.77 19.82
C LEU A 760 -13.47 19.70 18.76
N ALA A 761 -12.83 20.83 18.43
CA ALA A 761 -13.25 21.69 17.32
C ALA A 761 -13.11 20.99 15.97
N MET A 762 -11.97 20.33 15.70
CA MET A 762 -11.76 19.59 14.46
C MET A 762 -12.69 18.38 14.31
N LEU A 763 -13.05 17.71 15.41
CA LEU A 763 -14.04 16.63 15.42
C LEU A 763 -15.50 17.12 15.28
N GLY A 764 -15.74 18.44 15.24
CA GLY A 764 -17.10 19.01 15.16
C GLY A 764 -17.90 18.92 16.46
N LEU A 765 -17.23 18.76 17.61
CA LEU A 765 -17.83 18.59 18.94
C LEU A 765 -17.71 19.84 19.83
N LEU A 766 -17.08 20.91 19.35
CA LEU A 766 -17.12 22.24 19.98
C LEU A 766 -18.32 23.03 19.40
N ASN A 767 -19.32 23.29 20.25
CA ASN A 767 -20.59 23.95 19.90
C ASN A 767 -20.60 25.37 20.44
#